data_AF-A0A971FAT7-F1
#
_entry.id   AF-A0A971FAT7-F1
#
_cell.length_a   1.000
_cell.length_b   1.000
_cell.length_c   1.000
_cell.angle_alpha   90.00
_cell.angle_beta   90.00
_cell.angle_gamma   90.00
#
_symmetry.space_group_name_H-M   'P 1'
#
loop_
_entity.id
_entity.type
_entity.pdbx_description
1 polymer ?
#
loop_
_entity_poly.entity_id
_entity_poly.type
_entity_poly.pdbx_seq_one_letter_code
_entity_poly.pdbx_strand_id
1 'polypeptide(L)'
;MREEEVRQCERQLQSTVPVLGTALQRKACRRLAEDAGPETVPVLCAAMNHPDATVRDTARRAIHSLKNPDSVDALCALWWKTRDPALEEVVAGGQVARRPLEVRLASALRAGLGGWVVEGEQAVRILAGFLDSPDAAWARQARTMFMSLTSPVAVDALCGVWAETRDPRLGEYIARSNYIARKPLPVRVLSALLAKAPDACVTDEAGVAALLDILRGDDPEMAARAREAVAALRQPAAVDALCAVWAETRDPELGAVLRARSMTARAPLELRVLTAVWAGRTDGLAATPEDARVLACLLDDPDPDVRAGAEKALGRPARQEAADALCALWARTEDPRLGGIIAGARIVASAPPLLRVRSAFQAGREREILDEPEAAGILITIAGGADAEEARRAAGCLRLLQAQEAVNLLCRRWAETRHPVLGELMEQGNFVADAPPELHFLSALKTGVSTRLAEMPGGVELLAGALSDPDPVVARRADTLLSSLERPENRDALCALAVEDPSGAAAALCLREGYRPADPEDCCLYLFVTRQFDAYFAEDYEFQNLRQAYDRAAEPVRALVRALVNSGDLRCMGFFGARKRLPDCTDQEIRIALDSAVRHGDWPRIFQALLELPLDFTLPLMGGLAESGWRPADPDRAALFDRITRDTGGAGADASGGPLAAWLADGAGPELAAVPAEELLRRLHEADPPEAVRLAAALAARGAEGAADAVAAHPHWLVRLAGYVAGLTPLDPGAPPPHEPVLFSRMLLGARHLMEFWPAHATPADLDILRRAPAEARLGAAGRVRRILEALLTFRITAGSFDLVLIKDGEFAPPRGAKGETAP
;
A
#
# COMPACT_ATOMS: atom_id res chain seq x y z
N MET A 1 81.86 31.97 -48.50
CA MET A 1 82.55 31.70 -49.78
C MET A 1 81.91 30.48 -50.45
N ARG A 2 82.00 30.35 -51.79
CA ARG A 2 81.61 29.10 -52.47
C ARG A 2 82.71 28.04 -52.28
N GLU A 3 82.36 26.76 -52.27
CA GLU A 3 83.28 25.63 -52.07
C GLU A 3 84.54 25.69 -52.97
N GLU A 4 84.37 26.12 -54.22
CA GLU A 4 85.48 26.30 -55.18
C GLU A 4 86.49 27.38 -54.76
N GLU A 5 86.00 28.46 -54.13
CA GLU A 5 86.83 29.55 -53.63
C GLU A 5 87.59 29.12 -52.37
N VAL A 6 86.97 28.27 -51.54
CA VAL A 6 87.62 27.67 -50.36
C VAL A 6 88.76 26.75 -50.82
N ARG A 7 88.52 25.86 -51.79
CA ARG A 7 89.57 25.00 -52.39
C ARG A 7 90.67 25.80 -53.09
N GLN A 8 90.34 26.95 -53.68
CA GLN A 8 91.36 27.84 -54.23
C GLN A 8 92.23 28.44 -53.12
N CYS A 9 91.64 28.89 -52.03
CA CYS A 9 92.39 29.43 -50.88
C CYS A 9 93.22 28.34 -50.18
N GLU A 10 92.73 27.10 -50.11
CA GLU A 10 93.49 25.94 -49.61
C GLU A 10 94.73 25.66 -50.48
N ARG A 11 94.57 25.62 -51.81
CA ARG A 11 95.72 25.48 -52.74
C ARG A 11 96.72 26.63 -52.60
N GLN A 12 96.23 27.85 -52.35
CA GLN A 12 97.09 29.01 -52.11
C GLN A 12 97.82 28.94 -50.78
N LEU A 13 97.20 28.35 -49.74
CA LEU A 13 97.86 28.06 -48.46
C LEU A 13 98.95 26.99 -48.58
N GLN A 14 98.80 26.04 -49.51
CA GLN A 14 99.78 24.99 -49.77
C GLN A 14 100.88 25.40 -50.78
N SER A 15 100.81 26.62 -51.34
CA SER A 15 101.76 27.08 -52.35
C SER A 15 103.18 27.20 -51.79
N THR A 16 104.13 26.51 -52.41
CA THR A 16 105.56 26.51 -52.07
C THR A 16 106.39 27.47 -52.95
N VAL A 17 105.74 28.37 -53.69
CA VAL A 17 106.44 29.29 -54.60
C VAL A 17 107.38 30.22 -53.79
N PRO A 18 108.70 30.22 -54.07
CA PRO A 18 109.65 31.07 -53.33
C PRO A 18 109.30 32.56 -53.44
N VAL A 19 109.42 33.29 -52.33
CA VAL A 19 109.21 34.77 -52.19
C VAL A 19 107.75 35.24 -52.31
N LEU A 20 106.95 34.73 -53.25
CA LEU A 20 105.53 35.11 -53.41
C LEU A 20 104.58 34.21 -52.60
N GLY A 21 105.01 32.99 -52.27
CA GLY A 21 104.22 32.00 -51.56
C GLY A 21 103.78 32.46 -50.16
N THR A 22 104.66 33.05 -49.37
CA THR A 22 104.31 33.51 -48.00
C THR A 22 103.29 34.65 -48.00
N ALA A 23 103.40 35.59 -48.94
CA ALA A 23 102.43 36.66 -49.11
C ALA A 23 101.06 36.12 -49.55
N LEU A 24 101.05 35.14 -50.46
CA LEU A 24 99.84 34.45 -50.92
C LEU A 24 99.19 33.62 -49.80
N GLN A 25 99.97 32.87 -49.02
CA GLN A 25 99.52 32.11 -47.86
C GLN A 25 98.86 33.03 -46.81
N ARG A 26 99.49 34.15 -46.47
CA ARG A 26 98.93 35.14 -45.54
C ARG A 26 97.64 35.77 -46.07
N LYS A 27 97.59 36.09 -47.37
CA LYS A 27 96.38 36.65 -48.01
C LYS A 27 95.24 35.62 -48.03
N ALA A 28 95.53 34.37 -48.36
CA ALA A 28 94.55 33.28 -48.36
C ALA A 28 94.02 33.00 -46.94
N CYS A 29 94.90 32.95 -45.93
CA CYS A 29 94.51 32.76 -44.53
C CYS A 29 93.62 33.92 -44.03
N ARG A 30 93.92 35.17 -44.38
CA ARG A 30 93.07 36.32 -44.01
C ARG A 30 91.70 36.25 -44.65
N ARG A 31 91.64 35.91 -45.95
CA ARG A 31 90.36 35.75 -46.66
C ARG A 31 89.50 34.64 -46.04
N LEU A 32 90.11 33.52 -45.66
CA LEU A 32 89.41 32.43 -44.96
C LEU A 32 88.95 32.85 -43.56
N ALA A 33 89.78 33.62 -42.84
CA ALA A 33 89.45 34.16 -41.52
C ALA A 33 88.32 35.21 -41.55
N GLU A 34 88.22 35.99 -42.62
CA GLU A 34 87.15 36.99 -42.82
C GLU A 34 85.80 36.35 -43.13
N ASP A 35 85.78 35.27 -43.93
CA ASP A 35 84.55 34.55 -44.28
C ASP A 35 84.02 33.71 -43.11
N ALA A 36 84.92 33.04 -42.37
CA ALA A 36 84.62 32.27 -41.17
C ALA A 36 83.41 31.30 -41.30
N GLY A 37 83.13 30.80 -42.51
CA GLY A 37 82.06 29.85 -42.80
C GLY A 37 82.42 28.41 -42.43
N PRO A 38 81.43 27.50 -42.36
CA PRO A 38 81.65 26.11 -41.93
C PRO A 38 82.65 25.35 -42.82
N GLU A 39 82.66 25.63 -44.12
CA GLU A 39 83.59 25.01 -45.08
C GLU A 39 85.03 25.50 -44.92
N THR A 40 85.25 26.69 -44.36
CA THR A 40 86.61 27.23 -44.16
C THR A 40 87.26 26.73 -42.87
N VAL A 41 86.46 26.22 -41.92
CA VAL A 41 86.94 25.76 -40.61
C VAL A 41 87.98 24.65 -40.69
N PRO A 42 87.81 23.56 -41.49
CA PRO A 42 88.84 22.52 -41.59
C PRO A 42 90.18 23.06 -42.10
N VAL A 43 90.12 23.97 -43.08
CA VAL A 43 91.31 24.60 -43.68
C VAL A 43 91.99 25.54 -42.70
N LEU A 44 91.22 26.32 -41.94
CA LEU A 44 91.75 27.17 -40.85
C LEU A 44 92.35 26.34 -39.72
N CYS A 45 91.76 25.19 -39.36
CA CYS A 45 92.31 24.29 -38.35
C CYS A 45 93.65 23.69 -38.79
N ALA A 46 93.76 23.26 -40.05
CA ALA A 46 95.04 22.83 -40.61
C ALA A 46 96.08 23.96 -40.60
N ALA A 47 95.66 25.21 -40.85
CA ALA A 47 96.53 26.38 -40.82
C ALA A 47 97.04 26.75 -39.40
N MET A 48 96.42 26.26 -38.32
CA MET A 48 96.95 26.44 -36.95
C MET A 48 98.30 25.75 -36.72
N ASN A 49 98.64 24.76 -37.55
CA ASN A 49 99.92 24.06 -37.50
C ASN A 49 100.89 24.50 -38.62
N HIS A 50 100.57 25.60 -39.32
CA HIS A 50 101.42 26.12 -40.40
C HIS A 50 102.76 26.65 -39.85
N PRO A 51 103.89 26.48 -40.59
CA PRO A 51 105.21 26.94 -40.13
C PRO A 51 105.30 28.46 -39.97
N ASP A 52 104.62 29.23 -40.82
CA ASP A 52 104.55 30.70 -40.68
C ASP A 52 103.71 31.12 -39.46
N ALA A 53 104.37 31.76 -38.49
CA ALA A 53 103.75 32.28 -37.28
C ALA A 53 102.58 33.23 -37.55
N THR A 54 102.66 34.05 -38.61
CA THR A 54 101.59 35.02 -38.94
C THR A 54 100.32 34.29 -39.41
N VAL A 55 100.48 33.25 -40.23
CA VAL A 55 99.35 32.43 -40.70
C VAL A 55 98.71 31.69 -39.53
N ARG A 56 99.53 31.10 -38.66
CA ARG A 56 99.09 30.41 -37.45
C ARG A 56 98.32 31.32 -36.48
N ASP A 57 98.83 32.51 -36.20
CA ASP A 57 98.19 33.47 -35.27
C ASP A 57 96.91 34.07 -35.86
N THR A 58 96.86 34.27 -37.18
CA THR A 58 95.63 34.67 -37.87
C THR A 58 94.59 33.56 -37.82
N ALA A 59 94.97 32.30 -38.07
CA ALA A 59 94.07 31.15 -37.98
C ALA A 59 93.54 30.94 -36.54
N ARG A 60 94.41 31.01 -35.52
CA ARG A 60 94.02 30.91 -34.10
C ARG A 60 93.03 31.99 -33.70
N ARG A 61 93.29 33.26 -34.06
CA ARG A 61 92.38 34.37 -33.75
C ARG A 61 91.05 34.21 -34.46
N ALA A 62 91.06 33.83 -35.73
CA ALA A 62 89.85 33.58 -36.51
C ALA A 62 88.97 32.52 -35.83
N ILE A 63 89.58 31.39 -35.43
CA ILE A 63 88.90 30.27 -34.76
C ILE A 63 88.35 30.67 -33.38
N HIS A 64 89.08 31.43 -32.56
CA HIS A 64 88.55 31.92 -31.27
C HIS A 64 87.42 32.95 -31.45
N SER A 65 87.41 33.69 -32.57
CA SER A 65 86.42 34.71 -32.88
C SER A 65 85.18 34.19 -33.64
N LEU A 66 85.06 32.87 -33.84
CA LEU A 66 83.92 32.27 -34.52
C LEU A 66 82.63 32.61 -33.76
N LYS A 67 81.73 33.31 -34.44
CA LYS A 67 80.37 33.61 -33.95
C LYS A 67 79.29 32.81 -34.68
N ASN A 68 79.61 32.29 -35.88
CA ASN A 68 78.67 31.53 -36.68
C ASN A 68 78.48 30.13 -36.06
N PRO A 69 77.25 29.75 -35.66
CA PRO A 69 76.98 28.45 -35.06
C PRO A 69 77.40 27.26 -35.92
N ASP A 70 77.21 27.30 -37.23
CA ASP A 70 77.55 26.18 -38.11
C ASP A 70 79.07 25.97 -38.20
N SER A 71 79.82 27.06 -38.09
CA SER A 71 81.29 27.03 -38.02
C SER A 71 81.80 26.49 -36.68
N VAL A 72 81.10 26.80 -35.58
CA VAL A 72 81.39 26.22 -34.26
C VAL A 72 81.08 24.71 -34.25
N ASP A 73 79.98 24.29 -34.90
CA ASP A 73 79.63 22.87 -35.06
C ASP A 73 80.70 22.12 -35.86
N ALA A 74 81.15 22.68 -36.99
CA ALA A 74 82.22 22.12 -37.81
C ALA A 74 83.55 22.02 -37.04
N LEU A 75 83.91 23.04 -36.25
CA LEU A 75 85.11 23.07 -35.41
C LEU A 75 85.07 21.94 -34.37
N CYS A 76 83.97 21.86 -33.61
CA CYS A 76 83.81 20.88 -32.56
C CYS A 76 83.74 19.45 -33.12
N ALA A 77 83.13 19.25 -34.29
CA ALA A 77 83.09 17.96 -34.96
C ALA A 77 84.50 17.51 -35.40
N LEU A 78 85.31 18.44 -35.90
CA LEU A 78 86.70 18.17 -36.26
C LEU A 78 87.54 17.84 -35.02
N TRP A 79 87.37 18.59 -33.93
CA TRP A 79 88.01 18.29 -32.65
C TRP A 79 87.61 16.91 -32.12
N TRP A 80 86.32 16.57 -32.13
CA TRP A 80 85.84 15.27 -31.66
C TRP A 80 86.45 14.10 -32.46
N LYS A 81 86.64 14.29 -33.77
CA LYS A 81 87.24 13.28 -34.65
C LYS A 81 88.76 13.14 -34.48
N THR A 82 89.48 14.26 -34.33
CA THR A 82 90.95 14.29 -34.35
C THR A 82 91.60 14.26 -32.97
N ARG A 83 90.88 14.71 -31.93
CA ARG A 83 91.37 14.90 -30.56
C ARG A 83 92.64 15.76 -30.48
N ASP A 84 92.79 16.71 -31.40
CA ASP A 84 93.95 17.60 -31.43
C ASP A 84 93.98 18.48 -30.15
N PRO A 85 95.06 18.46 -29.34
CA PRO A 85 95.21 19.30 -28.15
C PRO A 85 95.06 20.80 -28.41
N ALA A 86 95.46 21.27 -29.61
CA ALA A 86 95.35 22.68 -29.96
C ALA A 86 93.90 23.12 -30.18
N LEU A 87 93.04 22.22 -30.68
CA LEU A 87 91.61 22.46 -30.80
C LEU A 87 90.89 22.27 -29.46
N GLU A 88 91.42 21.39 -28.61
CA GLU A 88 90.90 21.17 -27.26
C GLU A 88 90.99 22.42 -26.38
N GLU A 89 92.08 23.19 -26.49
CA GLU A 89 92.23 24.50 -25.82
C GLU A 89 91.12 25.49 -26.24
N VAL A 90 90.80 25.51 -27.54
CA VAL A 90 89.75 26.38 -28.08
C VAL A 90 88.36 25.97 -27.58
N VAL A 91 88.07 24.67 -27.60
CA VAL A 91 86.78 24.14 -27.12
C VAL A 91 86.63 24.36 -25.61
N ALA A 92 87.71 24.16 -24.83
CA ALA A 92 87.74 24.48 -23.41
C ALA A 92 87.47 25.98 -23.12
N GLY A 93 87.79 26.86 -24.08
CA GLY A 93 87.53 28.30 -24.03
C GLY A 93 86.06 28.72 -24.19
N GLY A 94 85.10 27.79 -24.27
CA GLY A 94 83.66 28.07 -24.27
C GLY A 94 82.93 27.88 -25.59
N GLN A 95 83.57 27.27 -26.60
CA GLN A 95 82.95 26.96 -27.89
C GLN A 95 82.19 25.64 -27.80
N VAL A 96 80.85 25.68 -27.93
CA VAL A 96 79.98 24.50 -27.80
C VAL A 96 79.18 24.29 -29.07
N ALA A 97 79.24 23.06 -29.61
CA ALA A 97 78.44 22.68 -30.77
C ALA A 97 76.95 22.64 -30.44
N ARG A 98 76.10 22.88 -31.43
CA ARG A 98 74.66 22.62 -31.40
C ARG A 98 74.36 21.22 -31.92
N ARG A 99 75.08 20.74 -32.93
CA ARG A 99 74.91 19.41 -33.53
C ARG A 99 76.24 18.80 -33.99
N PRO A 100 76.35 17.46 -34.07
CA PRO A 100 75.43 16.45 -33.54
C PRO A 100 75.49 16.36 -32.00
N LEU A 101 74.51 15.70 -31.38
CA LEU A 101 74.31 15.72 -29.92
C LEU A 101 75.52 15.22 -29.12
N GLU A 102 76.21 14.20 -29.63
CA GLU A 102 77.41 13.63 -29.02
C GLU A 102 78.54 14.68 -28.94
N VAL A 103 78.75 15.42 -30.02
CA VAL A 103 79.78 16.47 -30.13
C VAL A 103 79.41 17.68 -29.28
N ARG A 104 78.13 18.02 -29.20
CA ARG A 104 77.60 19.06 -28.30
C ARG A 104 77.90 18.73 -26.84
N LEU A 105 77.55 17.53 -26.39
CA LEU A 105 77.79 17.11 -25.01
C LEU A 105 79.27 17.03 -24.70
N ALA A 106 80.06 16.52 -25.65
CA ALA A 106 81.50 16.45 -25.50
C ALA A 106 82.15 17.83 -25.36
N SER A 107 81.81 18.77 -26.24
CA SER A 107 82.33 20.14 -26.20
C SER A 107 81.86 20.89 -24.96
N ALA A 108 80.60 20.74 -24.55
CA ALA A 108 80.06 21.33 -23.33
C ALA A 108 80.74 20.81 -22.05
N LEU A 109 80.98 19.50 -21.97
CA LEU A 109 81.77 18.90 -20.90
C LEU A 109 83.15 19.55 -20.85
N ARG A 110 83.88 19.57 -21.97
CA ARG A 110 85.24 20.12 -22.00
C ARG A 110 85.30 21.61 -21.68
N ALA A 111 84.31 22.38 -22.11
CA ALA A 111 84.16 23.81 -21.81
C ALA A 111 83.74 24.11 -20.36
N GLY A 112 83.36 23.09 -19.58
CA GLY A 112 82.87 23.26 -18.22
C GLY A 112 81.53 23.99 -18.10
N LEU A 113 80.75 24.05 -19.19
CA LEU A 113 79.46 24.72 -19.23
C LEU A 113 78.37 23.76 -18.72
N GLY A 114 78.10 23.83 -17.42
CA GLY A 114 77.14 22.95 -16.73
C GLY A 114 75.67 23.35 -16.90
N GLY A 115 74.79 22.35 -16.88
CA GLY A 115 73.37 22.49 -16.56
C GLY A 115 72.38 22.60 -17.73
N TRP A 116 72.65 23.40 -18.76
CA TRP A 116 71.66 23.73 -19.80
C TRP A 116 71.73 22.88 -21.08
N VAL A 117 72.76 22.04 -21.23
CA VAL A 117 73.02 21.31 -22.49
C VAL A 117 72.37 19.92 -22.52
N VAL A 118 72.05 19.37 -21.35
CA VAL A 118 71.48 18.02 -21.23
C VAL A 118 69.97 18.13 -21.34
N GLU A 119 69.46 18.03 -22.56
CA GLU A 119 68.03 17.93 -22.81
C GLU A 119 67.73 16.60 -23.49
N GLY A 120 66.89 15.78 -22.87
CA GLY A 120 66.42 14.51 -23.41
C GLY A 120 67.21 13.27 -22.97
N GLU A 121 66.57 12.13 -23.16
CA GLU A 121 67.02 10.79 -22.75
C GLU A 121 68.34 10.35 -23.42
N GLN A 122 68.47 10.61 -24.72
CA GLN A 122 69.69 10.30 -25.47
C GLN A 122 70.90 11.07 -24.93
N ALA A 123 70.70 12.32 -24.49
CA ALA A 123 71.77 13.13 -23.94
C ALA A 123 72.27 12.57 -22.60
N VAL A 124 71.34 12.13 -21.75
CA VAL A 124 71.64 11.47 -20.47
C VAL A 124 72.37 10.14 -20.71
N ARG A 125 71.94 9.31 -21.67
CA ARG A 125 72.62 8.04 -21.96
C ARG A 125 74.06 8.25 -22.45
N ILE A 126 74.28 9.22 -23.32
CA ILE A 126 75.63 9.60 -23.78
C ILE A 126 76.47 10.11 -22.59
N LEU A 127 75.89 10.95 -21.74
CA LEU A 127 76.56 11.48 -20.55
C LEU A 127 76.90 10.37 -19.53
N ALA A 128 76.02 9.38 -19.36
CA ALA A 128 76.27 8.21 -18.55
C ALA A 128 77.44 7.39 -19.11
N GLY A 129 77.53 7.23 -20.43
CA GLY A 129 78.69 6.60 -21.07
C GLY A 129 80.02 7.31 -20.81
N PHE A 130 80.02 8.63 -20.62
CA PHE A 130 81.22 9.38 -20.22
C PHE A 130 81.65 9.13 -18.76
N LEU A 131 80.78 8.62 -17.90
CA LEU A 131 81.17 8.19 -16.54
C LEU A 131 82.12 6.98 -16.57
N ASP A 132 82.03 6.15 -17.62
CA ASP A 132 82.88 5.00 -17.87
C ASP A 132 84.12 5.33 -18.72
N SER A 133 84.32 6.59 -19.08
CA SER A 133 85.49 7.02 -19.83
C SER A 133 86.78 6.74 -19.03
N PRO A 134 87.83 6.17 -19.65
CA PRO A 134 89.12 5.96 -18.98
C PRO A 134 89.80 7.27 -18.59
N ASP A 135 89.40 8.39 -19.21
CA ASP A 135 89.91 9.71 -18.84
C ASP A 135 89.10 10.29 -17.66
N ALA A 136 89.78 10.36 -16.52
CA ALA A 136 89.23 10.88 -15.27
C ALA A 136 88.71 12.33 -15.36
N ALA A 137 89.20 13.14 -16.31
CA ALA A 137 88.67 14.49 -16.51
C ALA A 137 87.22 14.45 -17.01
N TRP A 138 86.94 13.61 -18.01
CA TRP A 138 85.58 13.42 -18.54
C TRP A 138 84.62 12.86 -17.51
N ALA A 139 85.05 11.83 -16.79
CA ALA A 139 84.24 11.24 -15.73
C ALA A 139 83.93 12.28 -14.64
N ARG A 140 84.93 13.04 -14.16
CA ARG A 140 84.70 14.10 -13.15
C ARG A 140 83.74 15.16 -13.65
N GLN A 141 83.90 15.60 -14.89
CA GLN A 141 83.05 16.63 -15.48
C GLN A 141 81.60 16.15 -15.63
N ALA A 142 81.41 14.91 -16.09
CA ALA A 142 80.10 14.29 -16.20
C ALA A 142 79.41 14.18 -14.82
N ARG A 143 80.16 13.83 -13.77
CA ARG A 143 79.65 13.85 -12.38
C ARG A 143 79.20 15.24 -11.95
N THR A 144 80.01 16.27 -12.19
CA THR A 144 79.65 17.65 -11.87
C THR A 144 78.38 18.08 -12.61
N MET A 145 78.25 17.70 -13.88
CA MET A 145 77.04 18.00 -14.67
C MET A 145 75.80 17.28 -14.14
N PHE A 146 75.90 16.00 -13.76
CA PHE A 146 74.79 15.29 -13.13
C PHE A 146 74.39 15.93 -11.80
N MET A 147 75.34 16.42 -11.00
CA MET A 147 75.06 17.10 -9.73
C MET A 147 74.40 18.49 -9.90
N SER A 148 74.55 19.12 -11.07
CA SER A 148 74.08 20.48 -11.35
C SER A 148 72.93 20.53 -12.35
N LEU A 149 72.19 19.44 -12.55
CA LEU A 149 71.01 19.46 -13.41
C LEU A 149 69.90 20.33 -12.79
N THR A 150 69.47 21.33 -13.55
CA THR A 150 68.37 22.24 -13.16
C THR A 150 67.13 22.06 -14.02
N SER A 151 67.30 21.57 -15.25
CA SER A 151 66.18 21.35 -16.17
C SER A 151 65.33 20.14 -15.73
N PRO A 152 64.00 20.30 -15.52
CA PRO A 152 63.13 19.19 -15.17
C PRO A 152 63.12 18.07 -16.21
N VAL A 153 63.26 18.40 -17.50
CA VAL A 153 63.32 17.41 -18.58
C VAL A 153 64.58 16.57 -18.49
N ALA A 154 65.71 17.18 -18.08
CA ALA A 154 66.96 16.47 -17.85
C ALA A 154 66.88 15.55 -16.63
N VAL A 155 66.20 16.01 -15.57
CA VAL A 155 65.93 15.21 -14.37
C VAL A 155 65.03 14.02 -14.70
N ASP A 156 63.94 14.24 -15.44
CA ASP A 156 63.04 13.18 -15.90
C ASP A 156 63.79 12.13 -16.73
N ALA A 157 64.65 12.58 -17.66
CA ALA A 157 65.50 11.72 -18.48
C ALA A 157 66.53 10.95 -17.64
N LEU A 158 67.20 11.60 -16.68
CA LEU A 158 68.13 10.95 -15.76
C LEU A 158 67.47 9.83 -14.97
N CYS A 159 66.34 10.15 -14.34
CA CYS A 159 65.57 9.18 -13.57
C CYS A 159 65.03 8.06 -14.45
N GLY A 160 64.61 8.35 -15.69
CA GLY A 160 64.15 7.35 -16.65
C GLY A 160 65.25 6.36 -17.02
N VAL A 161 66.43 6.86 -17.41
CA VAL A 161 67.59 6.00 -17.71
C VAL A 161 68.01 5.18 -16.50
N TRP A 162 67.99 5.75 -15.29
CA TRP A 162 68.25 4.99 -14.07
C TRP A 162 67.19 3.91 -13.80
N ALA A 163 65.90 4.20 -14.00
CA ALA A 163 64.83 3.22 -13.79
C ALA A 163 64.95 2.01 -14.72
N GLU A 164 65.43 2.22 -15.96
CA GLU A 164 65.68 1.16 -16.94
C GLU A 164 66.96 0.37 -16.64
N THR A 165 68.07 1.06 -16.37
CA THR A 165 69.40 0.45 -16.27
C THR A 165 69.76 -0.03 -14.86
N ARG A 166 69.11 0.55 -13.85
CA ARG A 166 69.42 0.38 -12.41
C ARG A 166 70.89 0.64 -12.07
N ASP A 167 71.59 1.51 -12.80
CA ASP A 167 72.99 1.85 -12.51
C ASP A 167 73.12 2.51 -11.11
N PRO A 168 73.86 1.91 -10.16
CA PRO A 168 74.01 2.44 -8.80
C PRO A 168 74.57 3.87 -8.74
N ARG A 169 75.39 4.27 -9.71
CA ARG A 169 76.05 5.58 -9.75
C ARG A 169 75.04 6.69 -10.07
N LEU A 170 74.18 6.45 -11.05
CA LEU A 170 73.08 7.36 -11.36
C LEU A 170 72.11 7.45 -10.16
N GLY A 171 71.89 6.32 -9.49
CA GLY A 171 71.10 6.28 -8.26
C GLY A 171 71.69 7.14 -7.14
N GLU A 172 73.01 7.09 -6.91
CA GLU A 172 73.69 7.97 -5.95
C GLU A 172 73.46 9.45 -6.29
N TYR A 173 73.49 9.79 -7.59
CA TYR A 173 73.30 11.17 -8.02
C TYR A 173 71.87 11.67 -7.81
N ILE A 174 70.88 10.84 -8.16
CA ILE A 174 69.46 11.13 -7.91
C ILE A 174 69.21 11.30 -6.40
N ALA A 175 69.75 10.40 -5.58
CA ALA A 175 69.59 10.44 -4.12
C ALA A 175 70.26 11.68 -3.51
N ARG A 176 71.48 12.00 -3.92
CA ARG A 176 72.26 13.11 -3.33
C ARG A 176 71.73 14.48 -3.72
N SER A 177 71.21 14.62 -4.94
CA SER A 177 70.66 15.88 -5.45
C SER A 177 69.15 16.03 -5.22
N ASN A 178 68.50 15.06 -4.56
CA ASN A 178 67.05 15.01 -4.36
C ASN A 178 66.25 15.18 -5.66
N TYR A 179 66.69 14.52 -6.73
CA TYR A 179 66.02 14.59 -8.02
C TYR A 179 64.77 13.73 -8.04
N ILE A 180 63.66 14.35 -8.43
CA ILE A 180 62.36 13.71 -8.51
C ILE A 180 61.82 13.93 -9.91
N ALA A 181 61.62 12.83 -10.63
CA ALA A 181 61.01 12.91 -11.95
C ALA A 181 59.55 13.37 -11.84
N ARG A 182 59.06 14.10 -12.83
CA ARG A 182 57.66 14.47 -12.98
C ARG A 182 56.90 13.41 -13.77
N LYS A 183 57.54 12.83 -14.78
CA LYS A 183 56.97 11.81 -15.67
C LYS A 183 58.05 10.84 -16.17
N PRO A 184 57.69 9.59 -16.52
CA PRO A 184 56.40 8.95 -16.27
C PRO A 184 56.22 8.57 -14.79
N LEU A 185 54.98 8.30 -14.37
CA LEU A 185 54.62 8.08 -12.96
C LEU A 185 55.45 7.00 -12.24
N PRO A 186 55.74 5.82 -12.83
CA PRO A 186 56.57 4.82 -12.16
C PRO A 186 57.98 5.34 -11.84
N VAL A 187 58.56 6.14 -12.75
CA VAL A 187 59.88 6.75 -12.58
C VAL A 187 59.85 7.84 -11.51
N ARG A 188 58.76 8.61 -11.42
CA ARG A 188 58.54 9.57 -10.32
C ARG A 188 58.56 8.87 -8.96
N VAL A 189 57.81 7.78 -8.81
CA VAL A 189 57.76 7.04 -7.53
C VAL A 189 59.14 6.47 -7.18
N LEU A 190 59.80 5.80 -8.13
CA LEU A 190 61.13 5.23 -7.90
C LEU A 190 62.18 6.29 -7.53
N SER A 191 62.23 7.42 -8.25
CA SER A 191 63.18 8.50 -7.97
C SER A 191 62.88 9.20 -6.64
N ALA A 192 61.60 9.40 -6.28
CA ALA A 192 61.21 10.00 -5.01
C ALA A 192 61.51 9.08 -3.81
N LEU A 193 61.35 7.76 -3.95
CA LEU A 193 61.79 6.77 -2.95
C LEU A 193 63.31 6.81 -2.77
N LEU A 194 64.05 6.97 -3.86
CA LEU A 194 65.50 7.04 -3.81
C LEU A 194 65.99 8.34 -3.12
N ALA A 195 65.32 9.46 -3.39
CA ALA A 195 65.53 10.76 -2.77
C ALA A 195 64.99 10.87 -1.33
N LYS A 196 64.43 9.80 -0.75
CA LYS A 196 63.82 9.78 0.60
C LYS A 196 62.74 10.86 0.79
N ALA A 197 61.99 11.16 -0.27
CA ALA A 197 60.91 12.14 -0.29
C ALA A 197 59.55 11.45 -0.48
N PRO A 198 59.02 10.76 0.56
CA PRO A 198 57.80 9.97 0.44
C PRO A 198 56.57 10.82 0.07
N ASP A 199 56.52 12.08 0.52
CA ASP A 199 55.42 13.01 0.21
C ASP A 199 55.32 13.36 -1.28
N ALA A 200 56.42 13.22 -2.03
CA ALA A 200 56.46 13.47 -3.47
C ALA A 200 56.14 12.22 -4.31
N CYS A 201 56.16 11.03 -3.69
CA CYS A 201 55.88 9.76 -4.36
C CYS A 201 54.39 9.63 -4.72
N VAL A 202 53.52 10.06 -3.81
CA VAL A 202 52.10 9.70 -3.84
C VAL A 202 51.24 10.95 -3.71
N THR A 203 50.75 11.44 -4.84
CA THR A 203 49.78 12.54 -4.90
C THR A 203 48.37 12.07 -5.27
N ASP A 204 48.24 10.84 -5.77
CA ASP A 204 47.05 10.29 -6.40
C ASP A 204 47.01 8.76 -6.27
N GLU A 205 45.86 8.18 -6.61
CA GLU A 205 45.60 6.73 -6.62
C GLU A 205 46.60 5.96 -7.50
N ALA A 206 46.94 6.52 -8.66
CA ALA A 206 47.91 5.92 -9.57
C ALA A 206 49.32 5.86 -8.94
N GLY A 207 49.70 6.84 -8.11
CA GLY A 207 50.93 6.84 -7.35
C GLY A 207 50.96 5.75 -6.27
N VAL A 208 49.82 5.47 -5.63
CA VAL A 208 49.68 4.34 -4.69
C VAL A 208 49.84 3.01 -5.43
N ALA A 209 49.17 2.84 -6.57
CA ALA A 209 49.29 1.63 -7.38
C ALA A 209 50.76 1.36 -7.78
N ALA A 210 51.46 2.37 -8.28
CA ALA A 210 52.88 2.26 -8.61
C ALA A 210 53.75 1.95 -7.39
N LEU A 211 53.44 2.49 -6.20
CA LEU A 211 54.15 2.18 -4.96
C LEU A 211 53.92 0.73 -4.52
N LEU A 212 52.71 0.20 -4.70
CA LEU A 212 52.36 -1.19 -4.40
C LEU A 212 53.01 -2.16 -5.39
N ASP A 213 53.12 -1.80 -6.67
CA ASP A 213 53.86 -2.59 -7.66
C ASP A 213 55.34 -2.69 -7.27
N ILE A 214 55.94 -1.61 -6.74
CA ILE A 214 57.31 -1.63 -6.24
C ILE A 214 57.45 -2.49 -4.98
N LEU A 215 56.46 -2.48 -4.09
CA LEU A 215 56.43 -3.36 -2.91
C LEU A 215 56.42 -4.84 -3.27
N ARG A 216 55.72 -5.20 -4.36
CA ARG A 216 55.64 -6.58 -4.88
C ARG A 216 56.81 -6.96 -5.78
N GLY A 217 57.67 -6.01 -6.15
CA GLY A 217 58.79 -6.24 -7.04
C GLY A 217 59.94 -7.03 -6.38
N ASP A 218 60.86 -7.51 -7.22
CA ASP A 218 61.99 -8.35 -6.79
C ASP A 218 63.12 -7.58 -6.07
N ASP A 219 63.07 -6.24 -6.01
CA ASP A 219 64.12 -5.42 -5.39
C ASP A 219 63.85 -5.20 -3.89
N PRO A 220 64.57 -5.89 -2.99
CA PRO A 220 64.29 -5.82 -1.56
C PRO A 220 64.63 -4.46 -0.95
N GLU A 221 65.57 -3.69 -1.51
CA GLU A 221 65.92 -2.36 -1.02
C GLU A 221 64.82 -1.37 -1.37
N MET A 222 64.34 -1.41 -2.61
CA MET A 222 63.24 -0.55 -3.05
C MET A 222 61.92 -0.92 -2.36
N ALA A 223 61.66 -2.21 -2.12
CA ALA A 223 60.51 -2.66 -1.33
C ALA A 223 60.61 -2.17 0.14
N ALA A 224 61.79 -2.21 0.76
CA ALA A 224 61.98 -1.68 2.12
C ALA A 224 61.71 -0.16 2.19
N ARG A 225 62.22 0.60 1.22
CA ARG A 225 61.96 2.04 1.13
C ARG A 225 60.49 2.34 0.83
N ALA A 226 59.85 1.54 -0.01
CA ALA A 226 58.42 1.67 -0.27
C ALA A 226 57.60 1.39 0.99
N ARG A 227 57.97 0.41 1.84
CA ARG A 227 57.31 0.15 3.14
C ARG A 227 57.41 1.35 4.07
N GLU A 228 58.60 1.96 4.16
CA GLU A 228 58.79 3.19 4.94
C GLU A 228 57.95 4.35 4.39
N ALA A 229 57.89 4.51 3.07
CA ALA A 229 57.10 5.53 2.42
C ALA A 229 55.60 5.34 2.67
N VAL A 230 55.08 4.12 2.52
CA VAL A 230 53.69 3.78 2.86
C VAL A 230 53.39 4.12 4.32
N ALA A 231 54.28 3.75 5.25
CA ALA A 231 54.11 4.04 6.67
C ALA A 231 54.18 5.55 6.99
N ALA A 232 54.79 6.35 6.12
CA ALA A 232 54.92 7.80 6.25
C ALA A 232 53.81 8.60 5.54
N LEU A 233 52.91 7.95 4.80
CA LEU A 233 51.82 8.62 4.07
C LEU A 233 50.90 9.41 5.02
N ARG A 234 50.75 10.71 4.74
CA ARG A 234 49.84 11.62 5.48
C ARG A 234 48.66 12.10 4.66
N GLN A 235 48.75 12.01 3.33
CA GLN A 235 47.72 12.55 2.44
C GLN A 235 46.46 11.66 2.51
N PRO A 236 45.27 12.22 2.80
CA PRO A 236 44.06 11.42 2.97
C PRO A 236 43.70 10.59 1.74
N ALA A 237 43.80 11.15 0.52
CA ALA A 237 43.50 10.44 -0.72
C ALA A 237 44.42 9.23 -0.95
N ALA A 238 45.69 9.34 -0.56
CA ALA A 238 46.65 8.24 -0.64
C ALA A 238 46.32 7.13 0.38
N VAL A 239 45.90 7.51 1.59
CA VAL A 239 45.44 6.57 2.62
C VAL A 239 44.16 5.86 2.17
N ASP A 240 43.21 6.58 1.58
CA ASP A 240 41.96 6.02 1.06
C ASP A 240 42.24 4.99 -0.05
N ALA A 241 43.09 5.33 -1.02
CA ALA A 241 43.50 4.41 -2.09
C ALA A 241 44.26 3.18 -1.55
N LEU A 242 45.16 3.36 -0.57
CA LEU A 242 45.86 2.25 0.07
C LEU A 242 44.88 1.31 0.80
N CYS A 243 43.91 1.89 1.51
CA CYS A 243 42.85 1.14 2.18
C CYS A 243 41.96 0.39 1.18
N ALA A 244 41.68 0.98 0.02
CA ALA A 244 40.93 0.34 -1.06
C ALA A 244 41.66 -0.89 -1.59
N VAL A 245 42.96 -0.75 -1.91
CA VAL A 245 43.74 -1.88 -2.41
C VAL A 245 43.88 -2.98 -1.35
N TRP A 246 44.04 -2.62 -0.08
CA TRP A 246 44.02 -3.63 0.99
C TRP A 246 42.66 -4.33 1.08
N ALA A 247 41.54 -3.61 0.99
CA ALA A 247 40.21 -4.22 1.06
C ALA A 247 39.96 -5.23 -0.08
N GLU A 248 40.49 -4.97 -1.27
CA GLU A 248 40.41 -5.86 -2.44
C GLU A 248 41.36 -7.06 -2.33
N THR A 249 42.59 -6.83 -1.92
CA THR A 249 43.66 -7.85 -1.97
C THR A 249 43.79 -8.67 -0.69
N ARG A 250 43.32 -8.11 0.44
CA ARG A 250 43.48 -8.64 1.80
C ARG A 250 44.92 -9.04 2.14
N ASP A 251 45.88 -8.29 1.59
CA ASP A 251 47.30 -8.53 1.78
C ASP A 251 47.70 -8.36 3.26
N PRO A 252 48.32 -9.38 3.89
CA PRO A 252 48.65 -9.36 5.32
C PRO A 252 49.74 -8.34 5.67
N GLU A 253 50.68 -8.04 4.76
CA GLU A 253 51.74 -7.07 5.01
C GLU A 253 51.18 -5.64 4.99
N LEU A 254 50.33 -5.33 4.01
CA LEU A 254 49.58 -4.07 3.99
C LEU A 254 48.69 -3.94 5.23
N GLY A 255 48.01 -5.03 5.60
CA GLY A 255 47.19 -5.09 6.81
C GLY A 255 47.98 -4.77 8.08
N ALA A 256 49.22 -5.27 8.20
CA ALA A 256 50.10 -4.99 9.33
C ALA A 256 50.52 -3.52 9.40
N VAL A 257 50.81 -2.89 8.25
CA VAL A 257 51.16 -1.46 8.18
C VAL A 257 49.97 -0.59 8.55
N LEU A 258 48.78 -0.88 7.99
CA LEU A 258 47.54 -0.15 8.30
C LEU A 258 47.21 -0.24 9.80
N ARG A 259 47.34 -1.43 10.38
CA ARG A 259 47.08 -1.67 11.81
C ARG A 259 48.12 -0.99 12.71
N ALA A 260 49.41 -1.07 12.40
CA ALA A 260 50.48 -0.47 13.19
C ALA A 260 50.42 1.06 13.23
N ARG A 261 49.91 1.69 12.16
CA ARG A 261 49.75 3.16 12.08
C ARG A 261 48.32 3.64 12.32
N SER A 262 47.40 2.73 12.65
CA SER A 262 45.98 3.01 12.80
C SER A 262 45.41 3.82 11.63
N MET A 263 45.80 3.50 10.39
CA MET A 263 45.32 4.22 9.20
C MET A 263 43.86 3.83 8.91
N THR A 264 43.01 4.82 8.65
CA THR A 264 41.62 4.59 8.23
C THR A 264 41.28 5.44 7.02
N ALA A 265 40.55 4.83 6.09
CA ALA A 265 39.96 5.57 5.01
C ALA A 265 38.96 6.62 5.54
N ARG A 266 38.82 7.74 4.84
CA ARG A 266 37.77 8.73 5.04
C ARG A 266 36.59 8.48 4.11
N ALA A 267 36.85 8.00 2.91
CA ALA A 267 35.85 7.68 1.91
C ALA A 267 36.32 6.52 1.00
N PRO A 268 35.37 5.80 0.37
CA PRO A 268 33.93 5.74 0.65
C PRO A 268 33.60 5.15 2.05
N LEU A 269 32.34 5.27 2.47
CA LEU A 269 31.88 4.92 3.82
C LEU A 269 32.20 3.47 4.18
N GLU A 270 32.03 2.56 3.23
CA GLU A 270 32.27 1.12 3.36
C GLU A 270 33.73 0.85 3.73
N LEU A 271 34.67 1.50 3.04
CA LEU A 271 36.09 1.39 3.34
C LEU A 271 36.45 2.02 4.68
N ARG A 272 35.84 3.16 5.03
CA ARG A 272 36.06 3.80 6.33
C ARG A 272 35.66 2.86 7.47
N VAL A 273 34.47 2.26 7.41
CA VAL A 273 34.00 1.34 8.45
C VAL A 273 34.87 0.08 8.47
N LEU A 274 35.12 -0.54 7.33
CA LEU A 274 35.94 -1.75 7.24
C LEU A 274 37.36 -1.54 7.81
N THR A 275 38.05 -0.48 7.39
CA THR A 275 39.42 -0.22 7.86
C THR A 275 39.47 0.23 9.31
N ALA A 276 38.43 0.92 9.81
CA ALA A 276 38.36 1.30 11.22
C ALA A 276 38.11 0.09 12.14
N VAL A 277 37.22 -0.82 11.72
CA VAL A 277 37.00 -2.10 12.39
C VAL A 277 38.30 -2.92 12.41
N TRP A 278 38.98 -3.04 11.26
CA TRP A 278 40.24 -3.77 11.15
C TRP A 278 41.37 -3.18 12.01
N ALA A 279 41.44 -1.86 12.10
CA ALA A 279 42.39 -1.14 12.95
C ALA A 279 42.02 -1.18 14.45
N GLY A 280 40.93 -1.84 14.83
CA GLY A 280 40.46 -1.94 16.22
C GLY A 280 39.82 -0.65 16.75
N ARG A 281 39.54 0.33 15.90
CA ARG A 281 38.92 1.62 16.25
C ARG A 281 37.41 1.51 16.16
N THR A 282 36.82 0.71 17.05
CA THR A 282 35.37 0.44 17.07
C THR A 282 34.54 1.55 17.72
N ASP A 283 35.18 2.43 18.50
CA ASP A 283 34.48 3.46 19.26
C ASP A 283 33.89 4.53 18.34
N GLY A 284 32.58 4.75 18.44
CA GLY A 284 31.87 5.76 17.65
C GLY A 284 31.63 5.39 16.19
N LEU A 285 31.92 4.15 15.77
CA LEU A 285 31.62 3.71 14.39
C LEU A 285 30.12 3.57 14.14
N ALA A 286 29.35 3.01 15.06
CA ALA A 286 27.90 2.90 14.95
C ALA A 286 27.19 4.22 15.35
N ALA A 287 27.58 5.33 14.71
CA ALA A 287 27.06 6.66 15.01
C ALA A 287 25.94 7.12 14.07
N THR A 288 25.83 6.51 12.89
CA THR A 288 24.77 6.77 11.91
C THR A 288 24.05 5.48 11.51
N PRO A 289 22.83 5.56 10.97
CA PRO A 289 22.10 4.42 10.41
C PRO A 289 22.87 3.69 9.29
N GLU A 290 23.62 4.42 8.48
CA GLU A 290 24.39 3.84 7.38
C GLU A 290 25.60 3.06 7.89
N ASP A 291 26.29 3.59 8.92
CA ASP A 291 27.36 2.85 9.59
C ASP A 291 26.86 1.52 10.15
N ALA A 292 25.70 1.50 10.80
CA ALA A 292 25.11 0.29 11.36
C ALA A 292 24.78 -0.75 10.28
N ARG A 293 24.33 -0.32 9.09
CA ARG A 293 24.07 -1.22 7.95
C ARG A 293 25.35 -1.82 7.40
N VAL A 294 26.38 -0.99 7.20
CA VAL A 294 27.69 -1.47 6.71
C VAL A 294 28.31 -2.44 7.73
N LEU A 295 28.29 -2.11 9.01
CA LEU A 295 28.78 -2.99 10.08
C LEU A 295 28.03 -4.33 10.12
N ALA A 296 26.72 -4.33 9.87
CA ALA A 296 25.96 -5.58 9.80
C ALA A 296 26.38 -6.44 8.60
N CYS A 297 26.65 -5.86 7.43
CA CYS A 297 27.22 -6.59 6.31
C CYS A 297 28.60 -7.18 6.62
N LEU A 298 29.40 -6.50 7.45
CA LEU A 298 30.72 -6.99 7.89
C LEU A 298 30.66 -8.18 8.86
N LEU A 299 29.48 -8.54 9.39
CA LEU A 299 29.31 -9.76 10.18
C LEU A 299 29.51 -11.04 9.35
N ASP A 300 29.40 -10.94 8.03
CA ASP A 300 29.65 -12.03 7.08
C ASP A 300 31.01 -11.91 6.36
N ASP A 301 31.87 -10.97 6.77
CA ASP A 301 33.22 -10.83 6.21
C ASP A 301 34.01 -12.13 6.46
N PRO A 302 34.80 -12.63 5.49
CA PRO A 302 35.60 -13.85 5.67
C PRO A 302 36.60 -13.75 6.83
N ASP A 303 37.05 -12.54 7.17
CA ASP A 303 38.05 -12.32 8.20
C ASP A 303 37.44 -12.32 9.63
N PRO A 304 37.89 -13.20 10.53
CA PRO A 304 37.38 -13.27 11.90
C PRO A 304 37.63 -12.01 12.73
N ASP A 305 38.73 -11.29 12.52
CA ASP A 305 39.02 -10.06 13.28
C ASP A 305 38.04 -8.95 12.86
N VAL A 306 37.70 -8.87 11.56
CA VAL A 306 36.70 -7.92 11.05
C VAL A 306 35.33 -8.22 11.64
N ARG A 307 34.91 -9.50 11.65
CA ARG A 307 33.64 -9.90 12.26
C ARG A 307 33.58 -9.54 13.74
N ALA A 308 34.60 -9.91 14.51
CA ALA A 308 34.66 -9.62 15.95
C ALA A 308 34.64 -8.10 16.24
N GLY A 309 35.34 -7.31 15.42
CA GLY A 309 35.32 -5.86 15.53
C GLY A 309 33.96 -5.25 15.17
N ALA A 310 33.28 -5.80 14.16
CA ALA A 310 31.93 -5.39 13.78
C ALA A 310 30.90 -5.71 14.88
N GLU A 311 30.96 -6.91 15.47
CA GLU A 311 30.14 -7.31 16.63
C GLU A 311 30.33 -6.36 17.81
N LYS A 312 31.59 -6.03 18.13
CA LYS A 312 31.92 -5.11 19.22
C LYS A 312 31.39 -3.69 18.96
N ALA A 313 31.50 -3.20 17.73
CA ALA A 313 31.01 -1.87 17.35
C ALA A 313 29.48 -1.81 17.37
N LEU A 314 28.79 -2.85 16.85
CA LEU A 314 27.33 -2.95 16.87
C LEU A 314 26.77 -3.12 18.28
N GLY A 315 27.51 -3.77 19.19
CA GLY A 315 27.11 -3.91 20.60
C GLY A 315 27.19 -2.60 21.40
N ARG A 316 27.73 -1.51 20.85
CA ARG A 316 27.81 -0.20 21.49
C ARG A 316 27.41 0.91 20.51
N PRO A 317 26.14 0.97 20.08
CA PRO A 317 25.68 2.03 19.20
C PRO A 317 25.89 3.39 19.88
N ALA A 318 26.51 4.33 19.18
CA ALA A 318 26.86 5.63 19.76
C ALA A 318 25.64 6.58 19.81
N ARG A 319 24.63 6.32 18.98
CA ARG A 319 23.38 7.10 18.90
C ARG A 319 22.17 6.18 18.82
N GLN A 320 21.03 6.69 19.29
CA GLN A 320 19.76 5.97 19.24
C GLN A 320 19.31 5.66 17.80
N GLU A 321 19.56 6.57 16.85
CA GLU A 321 19.23 6.34 15.43
C GLU A 321 19.93 5.11 14.83
N ALA A 322 21.18 4.85 15.26
CA ALA A 322 21.93 3.67 14.83
C ALA A 322 21.39 2.39 15.49
N ALA A 323 20.98 2.47 16.76
CA ALA A 323 20.29 1.38 17.44
C ALA A 323 18.95 1.04 16.74
N ASP A 324 18.17 2.06 16.37
CA ASP A 324 16.89 1.89 15.67
C ASP A 324 17.10 1.26 14.29
N ALA A 325 18.13 1.70 13.56
CA ALA A 325 18.49 1.11 12.27
C ALA A 325 18.94 -0.35 12.39
N LEU A 326 19.71 -0.69 13.43
CA LEU A 326 20.15 -2.05 13.73
C LEU A 326 18.96 -2.96 14.04
N CYS A 327 18.08 -2.52 14.94
CA CYS A 327 16.84 -3.23 15.25
C CYS A 327 15.98 -3.42 14.00
N ALA A 328 15.83 -2.39 13.16
CA ALA A 328 15.05 -2.48 11.93
C ALA A 328 15.66 -3.43 10.90
N LEU A 329 16.99 -3.57 10.88
CA LEU A 329 17.66 -4.56 10.06
C LEU A 329 17.42 -5.98 10.59
N TRP A 330 17.57 -6.18 11.91
CA TRP A 330 17.27 -7.45 12.56
C TRP A 330 15.82 -7.88 12.32
N ALA A 331 14.84 -6.99 12.51
CA ALA A 331 13.44 -7.31 12.32
C ALA A 331 13.07 -7.68 10.86
N ARG A 332 13.89 -7.29 9.87
CA ARG A 332 13.71 -7.64 8.46
C ARG A 332 14.43 -8.92 8.04
N THR A 333 15.57 -9.19 8.64
CA THR A 333 16.45 -10.33 8.27
C THR A 333 16.29 -11.52 9.19
N GLU A 334 15.83 -11.29 10.42
CA GLU A 334 15.73 -12.24 11.53
C GLU A 334 17.05 -12.98 11.81
N ASP A 335 18.18 -12.32 11.53
CA ASP A 335 19.51 -12.87 11.71
C ASP A 335 19.78 -13.19 13.20
N PRO A 336 20.10 -14.45 13.56
CA PRO A 336 20.41 -14.85 14.92
C PRO A 336 21.60 -14.11 15.54
N ARG A 337 22.61 -13.73 14.74
CA ARG A 337 23.81 -13.02 15.24
C ARG A 337 23.45 -11.60 15.67
N LEU A 338 22.69 -10.89 14.83
CA LEU A 338 22.15 -9.57 15.17
C LEU A 338 21.23 -9.66 16.39
N GLY A 339 20.38 -10.68 16.47
CA GLY A 339 19.55 -10.95 17.63
C GLY A 339 20.37 -11.18 18.92
N GLY A 340 21.50 -11.89 18.82
CA GLY A 340 22.44 -12.09 19.92
C GLY A 340 23.13 -10.81 20.38
N ILE A 341 23.51 -9.93 19.44
CA ILE A 341 24.09 -8.61 19.75
C ILE A 341 23.06 -7.72 20.46
N ILE A 342 21.83 -7.64 19.92
CA ILE A 342 20.72 -6.86 20.52
C ILE A 342 20.43 -7.36 21.93
N ALA A 343 20.38 -8.68 22.14
CA ALA A 343 20.17 -9.30 23.44
C ALA A 343 21.32 -9.01 24.42
N GLY A 344 22.58 -9.22 23.99
CA GLY A 344 23.76 -9.04 24.84
C GLY A 344 24.03 -7.59 25.22
N ALA A 345 23.81 -6.65 24.29
CA ALA A 345 23.97 -5.23 24.50
C ALA A 345 22.72 -4.53 25.07
N ARG A 346 21.60 -5.27 25.18
CA ARG A 346 20.31 -4.78 25.68
C ARG A 346 19.78 -3.54 24.93
N ILE A 347 19.91 -3.58 23.61
CA ILE A 347 19.53 -2.48 22.72
C ILE A 347 18.01 -2.50 22.50
N VAL A 348 17.36 -1.36 22.67
CA VAL A 348 15.92 -1.19 22.45
C VAL A 348 15.72 -0.06 21.44
N ALA A 349 14.94 -0.32 20.40
CA ALA A 349 14.59 0.70 19.43
C ALA A 349 13.68 1.75 20.06
N SER A 350 13.79 3.02 19.66
CA SER A 350 12.89 4.09 20.08
C SER A 350 11.62 4.14 19.23
N ALA A 351 11.77 3.90 17.93
CA ALA A 351 10.69 3.90 16.95
C ALA A 351 11.00 2.94 15.78
N PRO A 352 9.98 2.43 15.06
CA PRO A 352 8.55 2.53 15.37
C PRO A 352 8.13 1.65 16.56
N PRO A 353 6.97 1.90 17.22
CA PRO A 353 6.57 1.20 18.45
C PRO A 353 6.57 -0.33 18.36
N LEU A 354 6.22 -0.91 17.21
CA LEU A 354 6.28 -2.36 16.97
C LEU A 354 7.71 -2.90 17.08
N LEU A 355 8.67 -2.16 16.52
CA LEU A 355 10.07 -2.50 16.56
C LEU A 355 10.64 -2.39 17.97
N ARG A 356 10.19 -1.39 18.72
CA ARG A 356 10.53 -1.20 20.13
C ARG A 356 10.09 -2.39 20.99
N VAL A 357 8.85 -2.85 20.82
CA VAL A 357 8.33 -4.04 21.52
C VAL A 357 9.14 -5.29 21.16
N ARG A 358 9.36 -5.58 19.87
CA ARG A 358 10.12 -6.76 19.43
C ARG A 358 11.58 -6.71 19.90
N SER A 359 12.26 -5.57 19.78
CA SER A 359 13.65 -5.42 20.23
C SER A 359 13.78 -5.53 21.74
N ALA A 360 12.81 -5.07 22.53
CA ALA A 360 12.83 -5.24 23.98
C ALA A 360 12.55 -6.66 24.46
N PHE A 361 11.71 -7.42 23.74
CA PHE A 361 11.60 -8.87 23.97
C PHE A 361 12.94 -9.56 23.72
N GLN A 362 13.65 -9.18 22.66
CA GLN A 362 14.97 -9.72 22.39
C GLN A 362 16.00 -9.28 23.44
N ALA A 363 15.94 -8.04 23.91
CA ALA A 363 16.83 -7.45 24.92
C ALA A 363 16.52 -7.84 26.38
N GLY A 364 15.36 -8.46 26.65
CA GLY A 364 14.89 -8.75 28.01
C GLY A 364 14.60 -7.48 28.84
N ARG A 365 14.13 -6.42 28.19
CA ARG A 365 13.79 -5.11 28.81
C ARG A 365 12.30 -4.82 28.72
N GLU A 366 11.47 -5.82 28.97
CA GLU A 366 10.04 -5.72 28.73
C GLU A 366 9.35 -4.69 29.64
N ARG A 367 9.91 -4.45 30.84
CA ARG A 367 9.35 -3.52 31.83
C ARG A 367 9.35 -2.05 31.41
N GLU A 368 10.26 -1.64 30.53
CA GLU A 368 10.43 -0.22 30.16
C GLU A 368 9.42 0.27 29.11
N ILE A 369 8.59 -0.64 28.62
CA ILE A 369 7.64 -0.39 27.54
C ILE A 369 6.20 -0.39 28.06
N LEU A 370 5.98 -0.85 29.29
CA LEU A 370 4.64 -1.11 29.83
C LEU A 370 3.83 0.14 30.15
N ASP A 371 4.51 1.28 30.35
CA ASP A 371 3.84 2.53 30.73
C ASP A 371 3.37 3.34 29.51
N GLU A 372 3.72 2.94 28.30
CA GLU A 372 3.36 3.66 27.07
C GLU A 372 2.14 3.03 26.38
N PRO A 373 1.04 3.77 26.16
CA PRO A 373 -0.23 3.21 25.67
C PRO A 373 -0.13 2.64 24.25
N GLU A 374 0.71 3.23 23.40
CA GLU A 374 0.92 2.72 22.02
C GLU A 374 1.58 1.34 22.03
N ALA A 375 2.56 1.14 22.92
CA ALA A 375 3.24 -0.12 23.02
C ALA A 375 2.37 -1.19 23.70
N ALA A 376 1.53 -0.80 24.66
CA ALA A 376 0.50 -1.68 25.22
C ALA A 376 -0.47 -2.17 24.14
N GLY A 377 -0.92 -1.29 23.23
CA GLY A 377 -1.77 -1.69 22.10
C GLY A 377 -1.17 -2.76 21.21
N ILE A 378 0.15 -2.67 20.97
CA ILE A 378 0.89 -3.65 20.20
C ILE A 378 1.06 -4.96 20.97
N LEU A 379 1.40 -4.89 22.26
CA LEU A 379 1.47 -6.07 23.14
C LEU A 379 0.13 -6.82 23.19
N ILE A 380 -0.99 -6.11 23.26
CA ILE A 380 -2.34 -6.71 23.21
C ILE A 380 -2.57 -7.42 21.88
N THR A 381 -2.14 -6.82 20.77
CA THR A 381 -2.25 -7.42 19.44
C THR A 381 -1.40 -8.68 19.32
N ILE A 382 -0.17 -8.66 19.83
CA ILE A 382 0.74 -9.83 19.85
C ILE A 382 0.19 -10.93 20.77
N ALA A 383 -0.36 -10.59 21.94
CA ALA A 383 -0.96 -11.55 22.87
C ALA A 383 -2.18 -12.27 22.28
N GLY A 384 -2.89 -11.64 21.34
CA GLY A 384 -3.97 -12.27 20.56
C GLY A 384 -3.51 -12.91 19.24
N GLY A 385 -2.20 -12.93 18.96
CA GLY A 385 -1.62 -13.47 17.74
C GLY A 385 -1.44 -15.00 17.76
N ALA A 386 -1.01 -15.56 16.63
CA ALA A 386 -0.84 -16.99 16.45
C ALA A 386 0.47 -17.56 17.04
N ASP A 387 1.50 -16.71 17.25
CA ASP A 387 2.78 -17.15 17.82
C ASP A 387 2.65 -17.37 19.33
N ALA A 388 2.67 -18.64 19.75
CA ALA A 388 2.46 -19.04 21.13
C ALA A 388 3.59 -18.63 22.09
N GLU A 389 4.81 -18.36 21.62
CA GLU A 389 5.92 -17.90 22.48
C GLU A 389 5.86 -16.38 22.66
N GLU A 390 5.70 -15.63 21.56
CA GLU A 390 5.53 -14.17 21.62
C GLU A 390 4.26 -13.81 22.39
N ALA A 391 3.16 -14.54 22.17
CA ALA A 391 1.91 -14.33 22.91
C ALA A 391 2.05 -14.59 24.40
N ARG A 392 2.80 -15.65 24.81
CA ARG A 392 3.06 -15.93 26.24
C ARG A 392 3.91 -14.85 26.88
N ARG A 393 4.94 -14.35 26.19
CA ARG A 393 5.78 -13.25 26.71
C ARG A 393 5.00 -11.95 26.79
N ALA A 394 4.23 -11.61 25.76
CA ALA A 394 3.35 -10.45 25.77
C ALA A 394 2.31 -10.53 26.90
N ALA A 395 1.66 -11.68 27.08
CA ALA A 395 0.73 -11.94 28.18
C ALA A 395 1.39 -11.76 29.56
N GLY A 396 2.61 -12.27 29.74
CA GLY A 396 3.39 -12.07 30.98
C GLY A 396 3.68 -10.60 31.28
N CYS A 397 3.91 -9.79 30.25
CA CYS A 397 4.13 -8.35 30.38
C CYS A 397 2.83 -7.60 30.71
N LEU A 398 1.74 -7.92 30.02
CA LEU A 398 0.43 -7.30 30.24
C LEU A 398 -0.09 -7.49 31.67
N ARG A 399 0.32 -8.55 32.39
CA ARG A 399 -0.01 -8.73 33.82
C ARG A 399 0.56 -7.63 34.73
N LEU A 400 1.60 -6.93 34.29
CA LEU A 400 2.25 -5.86 35.05
C LEU A 400 1.73 -4.47 34.66
N LEU A 401 0.70 -4.38 33.81
CA LEU A 401 0.09 -3.10 33.44
C LEU A 401 -0.39 -2.33 34.66
N GLN A 402 0.04 -1.07 34.76
CA GLN A 402 -0.39 -0.12 35.80
C GLN A 402 -1.16 1.08 35.21
N ALA A 403 -0.90 1.42 33.94
CA ALA A 403 -1.51 2.56 33.28
C ALA A 403 -2.99 2.29 32.93
N GLN A 404 -3.90 3.12 33.42
CA GLN A 404 -5.35 2.96 33.21
C GLN A 404 -5.74 3.05 31.72
N GLU A 405 -5.08 3.90 30.92
CA GLU A 405 -5.33 3.99 29.48
C GLU A 405 -5.04 2.67 28.76
N ALA A 406 -3.97 1.98 29.15
CA ALA A 406 -3.60 0.69 28.59
C ALA A 406 -4.56 -0.43 29.05
N VAL A 407 -5.06 -0.36 30.29
CA VAL A 407 -6.14 -1.23 30.78
C VAL A 407 -7.42 -1.03 29.97
N ASN A 408 -7.83 0.22 29.72
CA ASN A 408 -8.99 0.53 28.89
C ASN A 408 -8.83 -0.03 27.47
N LEU A 409 -7.63 0.06 26.90
CA LEU A 409 -7.34 -0.48 25.57
C LEU A 409 -7.41 -2.02 25.55
N LEU A 410 -6.87 -2.70 26.58
CA LEU A 410 -6.97 -4.15 26.75
C LEU A 410 -8.43 -4.58 26.82
N CYS A 411 -9.21 -3.95 27.70
CA CYS A 411 -10.63 -4.24 27.88
C CYS A 411 -11.40 -4.02 26.57
N ARG A 412 -11.15 -2.91 25.86
CA ARG A 412 -11.82 -2.59 24.59
C ARG A 412 -11.53 -3.66 23.55
N ARG A 413 -10.25 -4.05 23.42
CA ARG A 413 -9.85 -5.05 22.45
C ARG A 413 -10.43 -6.42 22.75
N TRP A 414 -10.51 -6.79 24.04
CA TRP A 414 -11.23 -8.00 24.44
C TRP A 414 -12.73 -7.90 24.12
N ALA A 415 -13.38 -6.76 24.36
CA ALA A 415 -14.80 -6.60 24.05
C ALA A 415 -15.11 -6.73 22.56
N GLU A 416 -14.23 -6.21 21.69
CA GLU A 416 -14.34 -6.31 20.23
C GLU A 416 -14.06 -7.74 19.71
N THR A 417 -13.02 -8.40 20.23
CA THR A 417 -12.51 -9.66 19.66
C THR A 417 -12.99 -10.91 20.38
N ARG A 418 -13.43 -10.78 21.64
CA ARG A 418 -13.75 -11.85 22.59
C ARG A 418 -12.65 -12.93 22.70
N HIS A 419 -11.38 -12.52 22.52
CA HIS A 419 -10.26 -13.46 22.50
C HIS A 419 -10.05 -14.12 23.89
N PRO A 420 -9.97 -15.47 23.99
CA PRO A 420 -9.90 -16.18 25.26
C PRO A 420 -8.70 -15.76 26.15
N VAL A 421 -7.50 -15.64 25.56
CA VAL A 421 -6.28 -15.27 26.28
C VAL A 421 -6.40 -13.87 26.91
N LEU A 422 -7.05 -12.92 26.22
CA LEU A 422 -7.26 -11.58 26.78
C LEU A 422 -8.27 -11.63 27.94
N GLY A 423 -9.30 -12.47 27.84
CA GLY A 423 -10.24 -12.71 28.93
C GLY A 423 -9.58 -13.30 30.17
N GLU A 424 -8.70 -14.30 30.01
CA GLU A 424 -7.92 -14.88 31.11
C GLU A 424 -6.98 -13.85 31.75
N LEU A 425 -6.35 -12.98 30.95
CA LEU A 425 -5.49 -11.91 31.45
C LEU A 425 -6.27 -10.89 32.28
N MET A 426 -7.46 -10.50 31.81
CA MET A 426 -8.35 -9.62 32.57
C MET A 426 -8.72 -10.24 33.92
N GLU A 427 -9.12 -11.51 33.93
CA GLU A 427 -9.47 -12.24 35.17
C GLU A 427 -8.29 -12.35 36.14
N GLN A 428 -7.08 -12.65 35.66
CA GLN A 428 -5.88 -12.76 36.51
C GLN A 428 -5.40 -11.41 37.05
N GLY A 429 -5.52 -10.35 36.25
CA GLY A 429 -5.06 -8.99 36.60
C GLY A 429 -6.11 -8.13 37.32
N ASN A 430 -7.36 -8.57 37.41
CA ASN A 430 -8.51 -7.75 37.83
C ASN A 430 -8.59 -6.41 37.07
N PHE A 431 -8.33 -6.45 35.77
CA PHE A 431 -8.30 -5.26 34.92
C PHE A 431 -9.73 -4.79 34.61
N VAL A 432 -10.10 -3.64 35.16
CA VAL A 432 -11.40 -3.00 34.95
C VAL A 432 -11.19 -1.67 34.23
N ALA A 433 -11.87 -1.48 33.10
CA ALA A 433 -11.84 -0.21 32.38
C ALA A 433 -12.59 0.85 33.17
N ASP A 434 -12.17 2.11 33.17
CA ASP A 434 -12.93 3.22 33.79
C ASP A 434 -13.86 3.93 32.79
N ALA A 435 -13.56 3.85 31.50
CA ALA A 435 -14.35 4.42 30.41
C ALA A 435 -14.16 3.64 29.09
N PRO A 436 -15.18 3.62 28.21
CA PRO A 436 -16.55 4.13 28.42
C PRO A 436 -17.37 3.24 29.41
N PRO A 437 -18.50 3.72 29.96
CA PRO A 437 -19.26 3.02 30.99
C PRO A 437 -19.63 1.58 30.62
N GLU A 438 -20.06 1.34 29.38
CA GLU A 438 -20.43 0.02 28.89
C GLU A 438 -19.24 -0.96 28.98
N LEU A 439 -18.03 -0.46 28.70
CA LEU A 439 -16.81 -1.23 28.82
C LEU A 439 -16.41 -1.47 30.28
N HIS A 440 -16.67 -0.51 31.17
CA HIS A 440 -16.53 -0.70 32.61
C HIS A 440 -17.43 -1.84 33.10
N PHE A 441 -18.70 -1.87 32.70
CA PHE A 441 -19.63 -2.95 33.05
C PHE A 441 -19.15 -4.32 32.55
N LEU A 442 -18.80 -4.43 31.26
CA LEU A 442 -18.35 -5.71 30.69
C LEU A 442 -17.04 -6.20 31.32
N SER A 443 -16.09 -5.31 31.57
CA SER A 443 -14.81 -5.67 32.21
C SER A 443 -14.98 -6.01 33.70
N ALA A 444 -15.83 -5.29 34.44
CA ALA A 444 -16.16 -5.61 35.83
C ALA A 444 -16.87 -6.98 35.94
N LEU A 445 -17.83 -7.27 35.05
CA LEU A 445 -18.48 -8.58 34.98
C LEU A 445 -17.49 -9.68 34.63
N LYS A 446 -16.60 -9.47 33.66
CA LYS A 446 -15.60 -10.47 33.26
C LYS A 446 -14.55 -10.75 34.32
N THR A 447 -14.14 -9.74 35.09
CA THR A 447 -13.18 -9.93 36.19
C THR A 447 -13.84 -10.44 37.47
N GLY A 448 -15.14 -10.18 37.66
CA GLY A 448 -15.87 -10.58 38.86
C GLY A 448 -15.59 -9.63 40.04
N VAL A 449 -14.98 -8.48 39.76
CA VAL A 449 -14.84 -7.41 40.73
C VAL A 449 -16.26 -6.97 41.10
N SER A 450 -16.64 -7.25 42.35
CA SER A 450 -17.98 -7.00 42.88
C SER A 450 -18.18 -5.51 43.15
N THR A 451 -18.24 -4.71 42.08
CA THR A 451 -18.79 -3.37 42.15
C THR A 451 -20.31 -3.48 42.20
N ARG A 452 -20.94 -2.55 42.92
CA ARG A 452 -22.40 -2.40 42.97
C ARG A 452 -22.93 -1.87 41.63
N LEU A 453 -22.73 -2.65 40.57
CA LEU A 453 -23.04 -2.28 39.17
C LEU A 453 -24.52 -1.96 39.00
N ALA A 454 -25.39 -2.69 39.70
CA ALA A 454 -26.82 -2.43 39.72
C ALA A 454 -27.22 -1.12 40.42
N GLU A 455 -26.31 -0.47 41.18
CA GLU A 455 -26.57 0.83 41.81
C GLU A 455 -26.16 2.01 40.93
N MET A 456 -25.52 1.75 39.78
CA MET A 456 -25.14 2.82 38.85
C MET A 456 -26.33 3.20 37.97
N PRO A 457 -26.42 4.47 37.52
CA PRO A 457 -27.47 4.90 36.59
C PRO A 457 -27.41 4.07 35.30
N GLY A 458 -28.54 3.47 34.88
CA GLY A 458 -28.58 2.61 33.69
C GLY A 458 -27.99 1.21 33.88
N GLY A 459 -27.63 0.84 35.12
CA GLY A 459 -26.91 -0.41 35.39
C GLY A 459 -27.76 -1.67 35.22
N VAL A 460 -29.07 -1.58 35.48
CA VAL A 460 -29.98 -2.71 35.32
C VAL A 460 -30.19 -3.04 33.84
N GLU A 461 -30.30 -2.02 32.99
CA GLU A 461 -30.42 -2.12 31.55
C GLU A 461 -29.17 -2.77 30.93
N LEU A 462 -27.98 -2.32 31.35
CA LEU A 462 -26.72 -2.89 30.87
C LEU A 462 -26.51 -4.33 31.36
N LEU A 463 -26.89 -4.65 32.60
CA LEU A 463 -26.86 -6.02 33.13
C LEU A 463 -27.86 -6.94 32.41
N ALA A 464 -29.06 -6.45 32.11
CA ALA A 464 -30.07 -7.20 31.39
C ALA A 464 -29.62 -7.50 29.94
N GLY A 465 -28.98 -6.54 29.28
CA GLY A 465 -28.33 -6.78 27.99
C GLY A 465 -27.22 -7.83 28.06
N ALA A 466 -26.45 -7.84 29.15
CA ALA A 466 -25.37 -8.81 29.36
C ALA A 466 -25.84 -10.25 29.62
N LEU A 467 -27.11 -10.50 29.95
CA LEU A 467 -27.68 -11.85 30.06
C LEU A 467 -27.60 -12.63 28.74
N SER A 468 -27.63 -11.91 27.62
CA SER A 468 -27.52 -12.46 26.27
C SER A 468 -26.11 -12.34 25.68
N ASP A 469 -25.09 -12.03 26.51
CA ASP A 469 -23.70 -11.89 26.04
C ASP A 469 -23.13 -13.26 25.60
N PRO A 470 -22.35 -13.31 24.50
CA PRO A 470 -21.73 -14.55 24.03
C PRO A 470 -20.71 -15.15 25.01
N ASP A 471 -20.14 -14.36 25.94
CA ASP A 471 -19.27 -14.88 26.99
C ASP A 471 -20.10 -15.48 28.14
N PRO A 472 -20.01 -16.81 28.37
CA PRO A 472 -20.82 -17.48 29.39
C PRO A 472 -20.44 -17.10 30.83
N VAL A 473 -19.27 -16.48 31.05
CA VAL A 473 -18.89 -15.95 32.37
C VAL A 473 -19.61 -14.64 32.64
N VAL A 474 -19.69 -13.76 31.62
CA VAL A 474 -20.39 -12.48 31.71
C VAL A 474 -21.88 -12.70 31.93
N ALA A 475 -22.51 -13.53 31.08
CA ALA A 475 -23.94 -13.84 31.18
C ALA A 475 -24.32 -14.44 32.54
N ARG A 476 -23.53 -15.40 33.03
CA ARG A 476 -23.76 -16.03 34.34
C ARG A 476 -23.62 -15.07 35.51
N ARG A 477 -22.63 -14.17 35.46
CA ARG A 477 -22.43 -13.18 36.53
C ARG A 477 -23.50 -12.09 36.50
N ALA A 478 -23.94 -11.68 35.31
CA ALA A 478 -25.10 -10.81 35.16
C ALA A 478 -26.36 -11.45 35.76
N ASP A 479 -26.62 -12.73 35.45
CA ASP A 479 -27.72 -13.52 36.04
C ASP A 479 -27.64 -13.60 37.57
N THR A 480 -26.45 -13.83 38.10
CA THR A 480 -26.22 -13.90 39.56
C THR A 480 -26.51 -12.55 40.24
N LEU A 481 -26.01 -11.44 39.67
CA LEU A 481 -26.21 -10.10 40.23
C LEU A 481 -27.68 -9.65 40.13
N LEU A 482 -28.33 -9.95 39.01
CA LEU A 482 -29.75 -9.62 38.81
C LEU A 482 -30.66 -10.50 39.68
N SER A 483 -30.28 -11.74 40.01
CA SER A 483 -31.05 -12.60 40.92
C SER A 483 -30.91 -12.20 42.39
N SER A 484 -29.89 -11.40 42.74
CA SER A 484 -29.66 -10.91 44.11
C SER A 484 -30.03 -9.43 44.29
N LEU A 485 -30.98 -8.90 43.51
CA LEU A 485 -31.40 -7.50 43.64
C LEU A 485 -32.19 -7.28 44.94
N GLU A 486 -31.65 -6.47 45.87
CA GLU A 486 -32.31 -6.13 47.14
C GLU A 486 -33.21 -4.88 47.04
N ARG A 487 -32.84 -3.91 46.20
CA ARG A 487 -33.56 -2.63 46.10
C ARG A 487 -34.81 -2.75 45.22
N PRO A 488 -35.97 -2.22 45.66
CA PRO A 488 -37.20 -2.27 44.87
C PRO A 488 -37.07 -1.49 43.55
N GLU A 489 -36.42 -0.33 43.55
CA GLU A 489 -36.20 0.48 42.33
C GLU A 489 -35.51 -0.30 41.20
N ASN A 490 -34.53 -1.15 41.56
CA ASN A 490 -33.82 -1.97 40.57
C ASN A 490 -34.66 -3.14 40.05
N ARG A 491 -35.54 -3.67 40.90
CA ARG A 491 -36.50 -4.71 40.50
C ARG A 491 -37.56 -4.12 39.56
N ASP A 492 -38.03 -2.92 39.85
CA ASP A 492 -38.98 -2.20 39.01
C ASP A 492 -38.38 -1.91 37.63
N ALA A 493 -37.13 -1.42 37.58
CA ALA A 493 -36.41 -1.22 36.32
C ALA A 493 -36.25 -2.51 35.51
N LEU A 494 -35.93 -3.63 36.17
CA LEU A 494 -35.83 -4.94 35.49
C LEU A 494 -37.21 -5.42 34.99
N CYS A 495 -38.27 -5.18 35.76
CA CYS A 495 -39.63 -5.52 35.34
C CYS A 495 -40.10 -4.65 34.17
N ALA A 496 -39.71 -3.37 34.11
CA ALA A 496 -39.99 -2.50 32.98
C ALA A 496 -39.36 -3.05 31.68
N LEU A 497 -38.12 -3.53 31.73
CA LEU A 497 -37.47 -4.20 30.59
C LEU A 497 -38.19 -5.51 30.20
N ALA A 498 -38.69 -6.26 31.19
CA ALA A 498 -39.49 -7.46 30.94
C ALA A 498 -40.85 -7.16 30.28
N VAL A 499 -41.41 -5.95 30.47
CA VAL A 499 -42.63 -5.51 29.77
C VAL A 499 -42.33 -5.18 28.30
N GLU A 500 -41.16 -4.63 28.00
CA GLU A 500 -40.74 -4.32 26.63
C GLU A 500 -40.42 -5.58 25.80
N ASP A 501 -39.70 -6.55 26.39
CA ASP A 501 -39.46 -7.87 25.79
C ASP A 501 -39.89 -9.02 26.74
N PRO A 502 -41.16 -9.44 26.65
CA PRO A 502 -41.74 -10.47 27.51
C PRO A 502 -41.23 -11.88 27.21
N SER A 503 -40.59 -12.08 26.06
CA SER A 503 -39.92 -13.32 25.68
C SER A 503 -38.43 -13.32 26.00
N GLY A 504 -37.89 -12.20 26.46
CA GLY A 504 -36.48 -11.98 26.67
C GLY A 504 -35.93 -12.61 27.96
N ALA A 505 -34.61 -12.56 28.10
CA ALA A 505 -33.90 -13.09 29.27
C ALA A 505 -34.30 -12.36 30.58
N ALA A 506 -34.57 -11.06 30.51
CA ALA A 506 -35.03 -10.27 31.66
C ALA A 506 -36.38 -10.76 32.19
N ALA A 507 -37.36 -11.03 31.30
CA ALA A 507 -38.66 -11.56 31.68
C ALA A 507 -38.56 -12.96 32.30
N ALA A 508 -37.73 -13.84 31.73
CA ALA A 508 -37.47 -15.16 32.29
C ALA A 508 -36.89 -15.09 33.72
N LEU A 509 -35.98 -14.13 33.97
CA LEU A 509 -35.39 -13.93 35.29
C LEU A 509 -36.41 -13.39 36.30
N CYS A 510 -37.19 -12.37 35.94
CA CYS A 510 -38.26 -11.84 36.80
C CYS A 510 -39.29 -12.92 37.17
N LEU A 511 -39.66 -13.79 36.22
CA LEU A 511 -40.56 -14.91 36.45
C LEU A 511 -39.97 -15.96 37.40
N ARG A 512 -38.66 -16.26 37.26
CA ARG A 512 -37.96 -17.25 38.10
C ARG A 512 -37.82 -16.77 39.55
N GLU A 513 -37.41 -15.52 39.74
CA GLU A 513 -37.16 -14.94 41.08
C GLU A 513 -38.43 -14.34 41.72
N GLY A 514 -39.53 -14.27 40.97
CA GLY A 514 -40.81 -13.75 41.45
C GLY A 514 -40.82 -12.23 41.65
N TYR A 515 -39.99 -11.49 40.91
CA TYR A 515 -39.97 -10.03 40.95
C TYR A 515 -41.26 -9.45 40.34
N ARG A 516 -41.75 -8.39 40.98
CA ARG A 516 -42.96 -7.66 40.57
C ARG A 516 -42.71 -6.17 40.71
N PRO A 517 -43.25 -5.34 39.80
CA PRO A 517 -43.28 -3.90 39.98
C PRO A 517 -43.94 -3.51 41.29
N ALA A 518 -43.41 -2.49 41.97
CA ALA A 518 -44.00 -1.92 43.18
C ALA A 518 -45.26 -1.09 42.87
N ASP A 519 -45.32 -0.46 41.70
CA ASP A 519 -46.50 0.29 41.27
C ASP A 519 -47.62 -0.67 40.81
N PRO A 520 -48.86 -0.53 41.33
CA PRO A 520 -49.98 -1.42 40.99
C PRO A 520 -50.35 -1.42 39.50
N GLU A 521 -50.18 -0.30 38.80
CA GLU A 521 -50.55 -0.17 37.38
C GLU A 521 -49.53 -0.89 36.49
N ASP A 522 -48.25 -0.65 36.75
CA ASP A 522 -47.16 -1.35 36.08
C ASP A 522 -47.14 -2.85 36.41
N CYS A 523 -47.51 -3.23 37.64
CA CYS A 523 -47.67 -4.63 38.05
C CYS A 523 -48.77 -5.32 37.22
N CYS A 524 -49.92 -4.67 37.03
CA CYS A 524 -51.01 -5.17 36.19
C CYS A 524 -50.56 -5.36 34.73
N LEU A 525 -49.83 -4.37 34.17
CA LEU A 525 -49.27 -4.46 32.83
C LEU A 525 -48.27 -5.60 32.70
N TYR A 526 -47.34 -5.74 33.65
CA TYR A 526 -46.35 -6.81 33.72
C TYR A 526 -46.99 -8.21 33.79
N LEU A 527 -47.95 -8.42 34.68
CA LEU A 527 -48.64 -9.71 34.82
C LEU A 527 -49.41 -10.07 33.54
N PHE A 528 -50.05 -9.09 32.91
CA PHE A 528 -50.79 -9.30 31.67
C PHE A 528 -49.86 -9.67 30.49
N VAL A 529 -48.78 -8.91 30.33
CA VAL A 529 -47.81 -9.06 29.25
C VAL A 529 -46.96 -10.34 29.39
N THR A 530 -46.61 -10.74 30.62
CA THR A 530 -45.93 -12.02 30.91
C THR A 530 -46.88 -13.23 30.98
N ARG A 531 -48.16 -13.06 30.63
CA ARG A 531 -49.20 -14.11 30.58
C ARG A 531 -49.53 -14.78 31.92
N GLN A 532 -49.28 -14.11 33.04
CA GLN A 532 -49.66 -14.58 34.37
C GLN A 532 -51.13 -14.20 34.69
N PHE A 533 -52.07 -14.64 33.84
CA PHE A 533 -53.46 -14.20 33.90
C PHE A 533 -54.15 -14.48 35.24
N ASP A 534 -53.85 -15.61 35.89
CA ASP A 534 -54.48 -15.95 37.18
C ASP A 534 -54.03 -15.00 38.30
N ALA A 535 -52.76 -14.56 38.27
CA ALA A 535 -52.27 -13.53 39.18
C ALA A 535 -52.83 -12.15 38.81
N TYR A 536 -52.95 -11.85 37.51
CA TYR A 536 -53.53 -10.59 37.03
C TYR A 536 -55.00 -10.41 37.48
N PHE A 537 -55.85 -11.41 37.25
CA PHE A 537 -57.28 -11.33 37.60
C PHE A 537 -57.55 -11.31 39.10
N ALA A 538 -56.58 -11.72 39.93
CA ALA A 538 -56.65 -11.54 41.38
C ALA A 538 -56.43 -10.06 41.80
N GLU A 539 -55.70 -9.28 40.99
CA GLU A 539 -55.34 -7.89 41.27
C GLU A 539 -56.29 -6.88 40.59
N ASP A 540 -56.65 -7.09 39.31
CA ASP A 540 -57.48 -6.16 38.52
C ASP A 540 -58.52 -6.91 37.67
N TYR A 541 -59.63 -7.28 38.28
CA TYR A 541 -60.74 -7.99 37.62
C TYR A 541 -61.48 -7.12 36.57
N GLU A 542 -61.47 -5.80 36.73
CA GLU A 542 -62.25 -4.85 35.91
C GLU A 542 -61.42 -4.13 34.83
N PHE A 543 -60.14 -4.49 34.68
CA PHE A 543 -59.18 -3.86 33.75
C PHE A 543 -58.96 -2.36 33.99
N GLN A 544 -59.21 -1.86 35.21
CA GLN A 544 -59.10 -0.43 35.52
C GLN A 544 -57.64 0.05 35.51
N ASN A 545 -56.74 -0.72 36.11
CA ASN A 545 -55.32 -0.40 36.20
C ASN A 545 -54.62 -0.73 34.88
N LEU A 546 -55.01 -1.83 34.23
CA LEU A 546 -54.45 -2.19 32.93
C LEU A 546 -54.78 -1.16 31.84
N ARG A 547 -55.99 -0.57 31.83
CA ARG A 547 -56.35 0.49 30.87
C ARG A 547 -55.49 1.74 31.06
N GLN A 548 -55.29 2.14 32.31
CA GLN A 548 -54.47 3.31 32.63
C GLN A 548 -53.00 3.12 32.28
N ALA A 549 -52.46 1.91 32.48
CA ALA A 549 -51.11 1.55 32.06
C ALA A 549 -51.00 1.41 30.53
N TYR A 550 -52.01 0.80 29.87
CA TYR A 550 -52.07 0.65 28.41
C TYR A 550 -52.07 2.01 27.69
N ASP A 551 -52.84 2.99 28.18
CA ASP A 551 -52.91 4.33 27.59
C ASP A 551 -51.57 5.09 27.69
N ARG A 552 -50.77 4.82 28.73
CA ARG A 552 -49.44 5.40 28.93
C ARG A 552 -48.32 4.63 28.22
N ALA A 553 -48.55 3.36 27.89
CA ALA A 553 -47.53 2.50 27.31
C ALA A 553 -47.13 2.90 25.88
N ALA A 554 -45.89 2.55 25.51
CA ALA A 554 -45.41 2.72 24.15
C ALA A 554 -46.17 1.80 23.16
N GLU A 555 -46.22 2.21 21.89
CA GLU A 555 -46.95 1.47 20.84
C GLU A 555 -46.58 -0.03 20.72
N PRO A 556 -45.30 -0.45 20.87
CA PRO A 556 -44.93 -1.86 20.82
C PRO A 556 -45.61 -2.69 21.91
N VAL A 557 -45.66 -2.17 23.14
CA VAL A 557 -46.31 -2.83 24.28
C VAL A 557 -47.82 -2.84 24.09
N ARG A 558 -48.41 -1.75 23.57
CA ARG A 558 -49.85 -1.71 23.23
C ARG A 558 -50.21 -2.74 22.15
N ALA A 559 -49.36 -2.90 21.13
CA ALA A 559 -49.57 -3.91 20.09
C ALA A 559 -49.54 -5.33 20.66
N LEU A 560 -48.63 -5.59 21.61
CA LEU A 560 -48.56 -6.87 22.31
C LEU A 560 -49.80 -7.13 23.17
N VAL A 561 -50.25 -6.16 23.95
CA VAL A 561 -51.50 -6.26 24.74
C VAL A 561 -52.69 -6.55 23.81
N ARG A 562 -52.80 -5.87 22.67
CA ARG A 562 -53.83 -6.16 21.65
C ARG A 562 -53.72 -7.58 21.11
N ALA A 563 -52.51 -8.05 20.81
CA ALA A 563 -52.28 -9.41 20.33
C ALA A 563 -52.68 -10.46 21.38
N LEU A 564 -52.40 -10.21 22.67
CA LEU A 564 -52.79 -11.08 23.78
C LEU A 564 -54.31 -11.11 23.99
N VAL A 565 -54.98 -9.95 23.96
CA VAL A 565 -56.45 -9.89 24.01
C VAL A 565 -57.07 -10.65 22.82
N ASN A 566 -56.49 -10.52 21.63
CA ASN A 566 -56.94 -11.22 20.42
C ASN A 566 -56.54 -12.70 20.36
N SER A 567 -55.73 -13.20 21.31
CA SER A 567 -55.26 -14.59 21.33
C SER A 567 -56.30 -15.60 21.81
N GLY A 568 -57.46 -15.14 22.29
CA GLY A 568 -58.65 -15.97 22.49
C GLY A 568 -58.99 -16.39 23.94
N ASP A 569 -58.34 -15.82 24.97
CA ASP A 569 -58.80 -16.04 26.35
C ASP A 569 -60.11 -15.27 26.60
N LEU A 570 -61.20 -16.03 26.82
CA LEU A 570 -62.55 -15.51 27.04
C LEU A 570 -62.63 -14.44 28.15
N ARG A 571 -61.73 -14.50 29.13
CA ARG A 571 -61.68 -13.54 30.24
C ARG A 571 -61.26 -12.13 29.80
N CYS A 572 -60.50 -12.01 28.70
CA CYS A 572 -59.99 -10.73 28.19
C CYS A 572 -60.97 -10.00 27.24
N MET A 573 -62.12 -10.60 26.91
CA MET A 573 -63.07 -10.11 25.91
C MET A 573 -63.77 -8.79 26.28
N GLY A 574 -63.83 -8.45 27.58
CA GLY A 574 -64.45 -7.21 28.06
C GLY A 574 -63.64 -5.93 27.77
N PHE A 575 -62.43 -6.04 27.23
CA PHE A 575 -61.49 -4.92 27.15
C PHE A 575 -61.90 -3.83 26.13
N PHE A 576 -62.50 -4.16 24.97
CA PHE A 576 -62.75 -3.21 23.85
C PHE A 576 -64.22 -2.85 23.51
N GLY A 577 -65.23 -3.20 24.30
CA GLY A 577 -66.65 -3.22 23.88
C GLY A 577 -67.27 -1.92 23.30
N ALA A 578 -67.72 -1.95 22.03
CA ALA A 578 -68.74 -1.07 21.41
C ALA A 578 -69.44 -1.72 20.17
N ARG A 579 -70.75 -1.46 19.95
CA ARG A 579 -71.52 -1.93 18.77
C ARG A 579 -71.19 -1.10 17.52
N LYS A 580 -70.86 -1.73 16.40
CA LYS A 580 -70.55 -1.06 15.12
C LYS A 580 -71.55 -1.46 14.02
N ARG A 581 -71.83 -0.55 13.08
CA ARG A 581 -72.55 -0.89 11.84
C ARG A 581 -71.58 -1.59 10.89
N LEU A 582 -72.08 -2.45 9.99
CA LEU A 582 -71.23 -3.15 9.03
C LEU A 582 -70.29 -2.23 8.20
N PRO A 583 -70.71 -1.04 7.73
CA PRO A 583 -69.82 -0.11 7.03
C PRO A 583 -68.70 0.48 7.91
N ASP A 584 -68.88 0.45 9.23
CA ASP A 584 -67.93 0.99 10.21
C ASP A 584 -67.00 -0.13 10.76
N CYS A 585 -67.19 -1.37 10.30
CA CYS A 585 -66.39 -2.53 10.70
C CYS A 585 -65.18 -2.69 9.78
N THR A 586 -64.07 -3.13 10.36
CA THR A 586 -62.89 -3.55 9.59
C THR A 586 -63.11 -4.91 8.95
N ASP A 587 -62.40 -5.20 7.85
CA ASP A 587 -62.45 -6.50 7.16
C ASP A 587 -62.22 -7.69 8.11
N GLN A 588 -61.37 -7.51 9.12
CA GLN A 588 -61.08 -8.54 10.11
C GLN A 588 -62.25 -8.78 11.06
N GLU A 589 -62.94 -7.73 11.51
CA GLU A 589 -64.14 -7.85 12.35
C GLU A 589 -65.29 -8.55 11.60
N ILE A 590 -65.44 -8.26 10.30
CA ILE A 590 -66.45 -8.90 9.43
C ILE A 590 -66.16 -10.40 9.25
N ARG A 591 -64.90 -10.78 9.02
CA ARG A 591 -64.52 -12.20 8.90
C ARG A 591 -64.77 -12.98 10.17
N ILE A 592 -64.42 -12.42 11.33
CA ILE A 592 -64.65 -13.06 12.64
C ILE A 592 -66.16 -13.30 12.86
N ALA A 593 -67.01 -12.33 12.49
CA ALA A 593 -68.46 -12.47 12.59
C ALA A 593 -69.04 -13.53 11.65
N LEU A 594 -68.54 -13.62 10.42
CA LEU A 594 -68.95 -14.65 9.47
C LEU A 594 -68.49 -16.05 9.90
N ASP A 595 -67.24 -16.21 10.34
CA ASP A 595 -66.71 -17.49 10.84
C ASP A 595 -67.43 -17.96 12.11
N SER A 596 -67.85 -17.03 12.97
CA SER A 596 -68.72 -17.34 14.11
C SER A 596 -70.10 -17.83 13.64
N ALA A 597 -70.75 -17.10 12.73
CA ALA A 597 -72.08 -17.46 12.22
C ALA A 597 -72.10 -18.82 11.50
N VAL A 598 -71.04 -19.16 10.75
CA VAL A 598 -70.88 -20.47 10.09
C VAL A 598 -70.73 -21.58 11.12
N ARG A 599 -69.90 -21.39 12.16
CA ARG A 599 -69.73 -22.38 13.25
C ARG A 599 -71.04 -22.66 14.00
N HIS A 600 -71.90 -21.65 14.12
CA HIS A 600 -73.18 -21.76 14.82
C HIS A 600 -74.38 -22.10 13.91
N GLY A 601 -74.17 -22.26 12.59
CA GLY A 601 -75.23 -22.61 11.63
C GLY A 601 -76.29 -21.53 11.44
N ASP A 602 -75.95 -20.25 11.62
CA ASP A 602 -76.87 -19.12 11.51
C ASP A 602 -77.05 -18.66 10.06
N TRP A 603 -77.59 -19.57 9.25
CA TRP A 603 -77.81 -19.40 7.80
C TRP A 603 -78.67 -18.18 7.41
N PRO A 604 -79.74 -17.81 8.16
CA PRO A 604 -80.49 -16.60 7.87
C PRO A 604 -79.64 -15.33 7.90
N ARG A 605 -78.72 -15.21 8.86
CA ARG A 605 -77.87 -14.02 9.00
C ARG A 605 -76.74 -13.99 7.98
N ILE A 606 -76.18 -15.14 7.61
CA ILE A 606 -75.22 -15.25 6.51
C ILE A 606 -75.87 -14.80 5.19
N PHE A 607 -77.11 -15.24 4.93
CA PHE A 607 -77.85 -14.81 3.75
C PHE A 607 -78.21 -13.33 3.78
N GLN A 608 -78.55 -12.77 4.95
CA GLN A 608 -78.76 -11.33 5.08
C GLN A 608 -77.45 -10.54 4.84
N ALA A 609 -76.31 -11.05 5.34
CA ALA A 609 -75.00 -10.44 5.13
C ALA A 609 -74.61 -10.41 3.64
N LEU A 610 -74.98 -11.42 2.84
CA LEU A 610 -74.83 -11.44 1.37
C LEU A 610 -75.53 -10.25 0.68
N LEU A 611 -76.61 -9.73 1.25
CA LEU A 611 -77.34 -8.59 0.69
C LEU A 611 -76.65 -7.24 0.97
N GLU A 612 -75.72 -7.19 1.92
CA GLU A 612 -75.11 -5.95 2.43
C GLU A 612 -73.60 -5.89 2.21
N LEU A 613 -72.89 -7.01 2.41
CA LEU A 613 -71.45 -7.11 2.29
C LEU A 613 -71.00 -7.33 0.84
N PRO A 614 -69.74 -7.01 0.54
CA PRO A 614 -69.16 -7.38 -0.75
C PRO A 614 -69.10 -8.90 -0.93
N LEU A 615 -69.03 -9.29 -2.21
CA LEU A 615 -69.10 -10.68 -2.63
C LEU A 615 -67.85 -11.48 -2.28
N ASP A 616 -66.71 -10.83 -2.03
CA ASP A 616 -65.48 -11.47 -1.55
C ASP A 616 -65.63 -12.20 -0.21
N PHE A 617 -66.41 -11.64 0.73
CA PHE A 617 -66.68 -12.24 2.03
C PHE A 617 -67.76 -13.33 1.95
N THR A 618 -68.72 -13.18 1.03
CA THR A 618 -69.99 -13.91 1.11
C THR A 618 -70.12 -15.02 0.07
N LEU A 619 -69.50 -14.90 -1.12
CA LEU A 619 -69.50 -15.98 -2.13
C LEU A 619 -68.80 -17.26 -1.68
N PRO A 620 -67.66 -17.24 -0.97
CA PRO A 620 -67.04 -18.47 -0.45
C PRO A 620 -67.96 -19.26 0.48
N LEU A 621 -68.89 -18.57 1.15
CA LEU A 621 -69.82 -19.16 2.12
C LEU A 621 -71.07 -19.76 1.45
N MET A 622 -71.31 -19.46 0.17
CA MET A 622 -72.49 -19.94 -0.56
C MET A 622 -72.52 -21.45 -0.75
N GLY A 623 -71.35 -22.11 -0.80
CA GLY A 623 -71.26 -23.57 -0.85
C GLY A 623 -71.84 -24.21 0.42
N GLY A 624 -71.37 -23.78 1.59
CA GLY A 624 -71.90 -24.23 2.88
C GLY A 624 -73.37 -23.88 3.09
N LEU A 625 -73.81 -22.71 2.60
CA LEU A 625 -75.22 -22.31 2.67
C LEU A 625 -76.11 -23.23 1.81
N ALA A 626 -75.68 -23.62 0.60
CA ALA A 626 -76.42 -24.52 -0.28
C ALA A 626 -76.44 -25.98 0.23
N GLU A 627 -75.33 -26.45 0.82
CA GLU A 627 -75.20 -27.80 1.38
C GLU A 627 -76.00 -27.98 2.68
N SER A 628 -76.25 -26.90 3.43
CA SER A 628 -77.02 -26.95 4.68
C SER A 628 -78.52 -27.28 4.51
N GLY A 629 -79.04 -27.25 3.27
CA GLY A 629 -80.46 -27.48 2.98
C GLY A 629 -81.38 -26.33 3.43
N TRP A 630 -80.82 -25.24 3.96
CA TRP A 630 -81.56 -24.06 4.38
C TRP A 630 -82.16 -23.30 3.18
N ARG A 631 -83.39 -22.80 3.34
CA ARG A 631 -84.08 -21.94 2.35
C ARG A 631 -84.76 -20.76 3.04
N PRO A 632 -84.73 -19.55 2.46
CA PRO A 632 -85.52 -18.42 2.95
C PRO A 632 -87.02 -18.74 2.93
N ALA A 633 -87.77 -18.34 3.96
CA ALA A 633 -89.22 -18.52 4.04
C ALA A 633 -90.00 -17.59 3.08
N ASP A 634 -89.42 -16.43 2.75
CA ASP A 634 -89.98 -15.46 1.82
C ASP A 634 -89.82 -15.94 0.36
N PRO A 635 -90.89 -15.95 -0.45
CA PRO A 635 -90.87 -16.50 -1.81
C PRO A 635 -89.97 -15.71 -2.77
N ASP A 636 -89.85 -14.40 -2.61
CA ASP A 636 -88.99 -13.56 -3.46
C ASP A 636 -87.51 -13.75 -3.08
N ARG A 637 -87.22 -13.86 -1.77
CA ARG A 637 -85.87 -14.23 -1.28
C ARG A 637 -85.49 -15.66 -1.67
N ALA A 638 -86.44 -16.59 -1.69
CA ALA A 638 -86.23 -17.96 -2.15
C ALA A 638 -85.91 -18.01 -3.65
N ALA A 639 -86.62 -17.22 -4.47
CA ALA A 639 -86.33 -17.10 -5.90
C ALA A 639 -84.95 -16.48 -6.17
N LEU A 640 -84.55 -15.48 -5.39
CA LEU A 640 -83.19 -14.92 -5.43
C LEU A 640 -82.15 -15.96 -5.03
N PHE A 641 -82.37 -16.68 -3.93
CA PHE A 641 -81.47 -17.75 -3.46
C PHE A 641 -81.27 -18.84 -4.52
N ASP A 642 -82.36 -19.32 -5.14
CA ASP A 642 -82.31 -20.31 -6.21
C ASP A 642 -81.58 -19.78 -7.48
N ARG A 643 -81.64 -18.47 -7.74
CA ARG A 643 -80.89 -17.85 -8.84
C ARG A 643 -79.39 -17.74 -8.53
N ILE A 644 -79.02 -17.30 -7.32
CA ILE A 644 -77.62 -17.17 -6.90
C ILE A 644 -76.94 -18.54 -6.84
N THR A 645 -77.59 -19.53 -6.22
CA THR A 645 -77.06 -20.90 -6.11
C THR A 645 -76.85 -21.57 -7.48
N ARG A 646 -77.74 -21.32 -8.44
CA ARG A 646 -77.55 -21.77 -9.83
C ARG A 646 -76.30 -21.16 -10.47
N ASP A 647 -76.06 -19.87 -10.23
CA ASP A 647 -74.91 -19.15 -10.79
C ASP A 647 -73.60 -19.41 -10.01
N THR A 648 -73.66 -19.94 -8.78
CA THR A 648 -72.47 -20.35 -7.98
C THR A 648 -72.09 -21.83 -8.12
N GLY A 649 -73.00 -22.71 -8.57
CA GLY A 649 -72.85 -24.18 -8.66
C GLY A 649 -71.75 -24.76 -9.58
N GLY A 650 -70.75 -23.99 -9.94
CA GLY A 650 -69.53 -24.43 -10.64
C GLY A 650 -68.27 -23.68 -10.19
N ALA A 651 -68.30 -23.05 -9.02
CA ALA A 651 -67.19 -22.25 -8.48
C ALA A 651 -66.20 -23.11 -7.66
N GLY A 652 -65.53 -24.04 -8.35
CA GLY A 652 -64.28 -24.65 -7.88
C GLY A 652 -63.11 -24.11 -8.68
N ALA A 653 -62.36 -23.17 -8.09
CA ALA A 653 -60.91 -23.02 -8.24
C ALA A 653 -60.21 -23.01 -9.63
N ASP A 654 -60.79 -22.50 -10.72
CA ASP A 654 -60.01 -22.13 -11.92
C ASP A 654 -60.53 -20.81 -12.55
N ALA A 655 -60.11 -19.69 -11.98
CA ALA A 655 -60.49 -18.34 -12.38
C ALA A 655 -59.29 -17.51 -12.89
N SER A 656 -58.38 -18.12 -13.65
CA SER A 656 -57.14 -17.47 -14.10
C SER A 656 -56.86 -17.57 -15.61
N GLY A 657 -57.89 -17.48 -16.45
CA GLY A 657 -57.64 -17.26 -17.87
C GLY A 657 -58.88 -16.87 -18.66
N GLY A 658 -59.19 -15.57 -18.74
CA GLY A 658 -60.12 -15.08 -19.77
C GLY A 658 -59.55 -15.30 -21.18
N PRO A 659 -60.36 -15.13 -22.25
CA PRO A 659 -59.91 -15.33 -23.64
C PRO A 659 -58.68 -14.48 -23.99
N LEU A 660 -58.52 -13.30 -23.38
CA LEU A 660 -57.31 -12.49 -23.51
C LEU A 660 -56.06 -13.20 -22.99
N ALA A 661 -56.12 -13.86 -21.83
CA ALA A 661 -55.00 -14.59 -21.26
C ALA A 661 -54.65 -15.81 -22.12
N ALA A 662 -55.65 -16.50 -22.68
CA ALA A 662 -55.44 -17.59 -23.63
C ALA A 662 -54.75 -17.09 -24.91
N TRP A 663 -55.19 -15.96 -25.49
CA TRP A 663 -54.54 -15.37 -26.66
C TRP A 663 -53.12 -14.87 -26.37
N LEU A 664 -52.87 -14.27 -25.21
CA LEU A 664 -51.52 -13.88 -24.81
C LEU A 664 -50.60 -15.09 -24.64
N ALA A 665 -51.09 -16.16 -24.02
CA ALA A 665 -50.35 -17.42 -23.86
C ALA A 665 -50.06 -18.09 -25.22
N ASP A 666 -51.04 -18.11 -26.12
CA ASP A 666 -50.87 -18.63 -27.48
C ASP A 666 -49.87 -17.81 -28.31
N GLY A 667 -49.77 -16.49 -28.05
CA GLY A 667 -48.76 -15.62 -28.64
C GLY A 667 -47.34 -15.97 -28.24
N ALA A 668 -47.15 -16.48 -27.02
CA ALA A 668 -45.88 -17.02 -26.52
C ALA A 668 -45.60 -18.46 -26.99
N GLY A 669 -46.49 -19.04 -27.82
CA GLY A 669 -46.36 -20.39 -28.33
C GLY A 669 -45.23 -20.56 -29.38
N PRO A 670 -44.73 -21.80 -29.56
CA PRO A 670 -43.59 -22.09 -30.43
C PRO A 670 -43.84 -21.80 -31.92
N GLU A 671 -45.10 -21.79 -32.37
CA GLU A 671 -45.45 -21.51 -33.77
C GLU A 671 -45.12 -20.07 -34.18
N LEU A 672 -45.47 -19.09 -33.35
CA LEU A 672 -45.18 -17.68 -33.59
C LEU A 672 -43.73 -17.31 -33.22
N ALA A 673 -43.12 -18.09 -32.33
CA ALA A 673 -41.70 -17.97 -31.99
C ALA A 673 -40.73 -18.37 -33.13
N ALA A 674 -41.21 -18.99 -34.21
CA ALA A 674 -40.39 -19.34 -35.39
C ALA A 674 -40.48 -18.30 -36.54
N VAL A 675 -41.51 -17.42 -36.55
CA VAL A 675 -41.73 -16.42 -37.60
C VAL A 675 -40.80 -15.22 -37.39
N PRO A 676 -40.18 -14.58 -38.40
CA PRO A 676 -39.32 -13.39 -38.19
C PRO A 676 -40.10 -12.20 -37.61
N ALA A 677 -39.44 -11.34 -36.82
CA ALA A 677 -40.09 -10.19 -36.18
C ALA A 677 -40.68 -9.17 -37.17
N GLU A 678 -40.01 -8.95 -38.30
CA GLU A 678 -40.48 -8.09 -39.40
C GLU A 678 -41.79 -8.60 -40.00
N GLU A 679 -41.93 -9.92 -40.14
CA GLU A 679 -43.14 -10.56 -40.65
C GLU A 679 -44.28 -10.52 -39.63
N LEU A 680 -43.97 -10.63 -38.33
CA LEU A 680 -44.97 -10.42 -37.27
C LEU A 680 -45.50 -8.99 -37.25
N LEU A 681 -44.64 -7.98 -37.43
CA LEU A 681 -45.05 -6.57 -37.52
C LEU A 681 -45.92 -6.28 -38.74
N ARG A 682 -45.59 -6.89 -39.89
CA ARG A 682 -46.40 -6.80 -41.10
C ARG A 682 -47.79 -7.41 -40.88
N ARG A 683 -47.86 -8.62 -40.30
CA ARG A 683 -49.13 -9.30 -39.99
C ARG A 683 -49.97 -8.55 -38.96
N LEU A 684 -49.34 -7.90 -37.98
CA LEU A 684 -50.04 -7.15 -36.93
C LEU A 684 -50.96 -6.06 -37.52
N HIS A 685 -50.57 -5.43 -38.63
CA HIS A 685 -51.35 -4.35 -39.24
C HIS A 685 -52.60 -4.84 -39.98
N GLU A 686 -52.62 -6.12 -40.39
CA GLU A 686 -53.69 -6.70 -41.21
C GLU A 686 -54.58 -7.68 -40.39
N ALA A 687 -54.15 -8.05 -39.19
CA ALA A 687 -54.78 -9.07 -38.36
C ALA A 687 -56.07 -8.58 -37.67
N ASP A 688 -57.00 -9.53 -37.45
CA ASP A 688 -58.17 -9.31 -36.62
C ASP A 688 -57.78 -9.20 -35.13
N PRO A 689 -58.65 -8.69 -34.23
CA PRO A 689 -58.24 -8.39 -32.86
C PRO A 689 -57.68 -9.59 -32.05
N PRO A 690 -58.25 -10.81 -32.13
CA PRO A 690 -57.67 -11.97 -31.45
C PRO A 690 -56.28 -12.35 -31.98
N GLU A 691 -56.10 -12.39 -33.30
CA GLU A 691 -54.80 -12.71 -33.91
C GLU A 691 -53.78 -11.60 -33.62
N ALA A 692 -54.19 -10.33 -33.72
CA ALA A 692 -53.36 -9.18 -33.40
C ALA A 692 -52.88 -9.17 -31.93
N VAL A 693 -53.70 -9.65 -30.97
CA VAL A 693 -53.27 -9.84 -29.57
C VAL A 693 -52.19 -10.92 -29.45
N ARG A 694 -52.34 -12.05 -30.16
CA ARG A 694 -51.31 -13.12 -30.18
C ARG A 694 -50.01 -12.61 -30.77
N LEU A 695 -50.09 -11.85 -31.87
CA LEU A 695 -48.93 -11.24 -32.54
C LEU A 695 -48.26 -10.19 -31.64
N ALA A 696 -49.03 -9.36 -30.93
CA ALA A 696 -48.48 -8.41 -29.97
C ALA A 696 -47.72 -9.11 -28.83
N ALA A 697 -48.27 -10.19 -28.27
CA ALA A 697 -47.56 -10.98 -27.25
C ALA A 697 -46.28 -11.65 -27.79
N ALA A 698 -46.30 -12.17 -29.02
CA ALA A 698 -45.13 -12.75 -29.67
C ALA A 698 -44.02 -11.70 -29.91
N LEU A 699 -44.40 -10.49 -30.32
CA LEU A 699 -43.48 -9.36 -30.48
C LEU A 699 -42.90 -8.91 -29.13
N ALA A 700 -43.71 -8.94 -28.06
CA ALA A 700 -43.29 -8.58 -26.71
C ALA A 700 -42.19 -9.49 -26.17
N ALA A 701 -42.42 -10.80 -26.29
CA ALA A 701 -41.47 -11.82 -25.82
C ALA A 701 -40.10 -11.70 -26.49
N ARG A 702 -40.01 -11.05 -27.65
CA ARG A 702 -38.78 -10.92 -28.45
C ARG A 702 -38.10 -9.56 -28.34
N GLY A 703 -38.77 -8.55 -27.79
CA GLY A 703 -38.23 -7.19 -27.76
C GLY A 703 -37.94 -6.62 -29.15
N ALA A 704 -38.81 -6.89 -30.14
CA ALA A 704 -38.61 -6.44 -31.51
C ALA A 704 -38.61 -4.90 -31.61
N GLU A 705 -37.61 -4.35 -32.31
CA GLU A 705 -37.46 -2.91 -32.52
C GLU A 705 -38.66 -2.37 -33.33
N GLY A 706 -39.30 -1.30 -32.84
CA GLY A 706 -40.52 -0.72 -33.44
C GLY A 706 -41.84 -1.40 -33.07
N ALA A 707 -41.84 -2.52 -32.33
CA ALA A 707 -43.07 -3.20 -31.91
C ALA A 707 -43.91 -2.39 -30.91
N ALA A 708 -43.26 -1.64 -30.02
CA ALA A 708 -43.95 -0.77 -29.08
C ALA A 708 -44.77 0.30 -29.83
N ASP A 709 -44.17 0.96 -30.83
CA ASP A 709 -44.83 2.01 -31.60
C ASP A 709 -45.98 1.45 -32.45
N ALA A 710 -45.77 0.30 -33.10
CA ALA A 710 -46.81 -0.36 -33.90
C ALA A 710 -48.01 -0.81 -33.05
N VAL A 711 -47.76 -1.38 -31.87
CA VAL A 711 -48.84 -1.80 -30.96
C VAL A 711 -49.53 -0.60 -30.33
N ALA A 712 -48.80 0.47 -29.96
CA ALA A 712 -49.38 1.70 -29.44
C ALA A 712 -50.29 2.41 -30.47
N ALA A 713 -49.89 2.42 -31.74
CA ALA A 713 -50.64 3.04 -32.83
C ALA A 713 -51.78 2.17 -33.40
N HIS A 714 -51.92 0.91 -32.97
CA HIS A 714 -52.91 -0.02 -33.51
C HIS A 714 -54.35 0.48 -33.25
N PRO A 715 -55.27 0.46 -34.24
CA PRO A 715 -56.61 1.04 -34.10
C PRO A 715 -57.49 0.34 -33.05
N HIS A 716 -57.32 -0.97 -32.86
CA HIS A 716 -58.13 -1.75 -31.91
C HIS A 716 -57.58 -1.68 -30.47
N TRP A 717 -58.43 -1.29 -29.51
CA TRP A 717 -58.03 -1.07 -28.11
C TRP A 717 -57.52 -2.32 -27.41
N LEU A 718 -58.05 -3.49 -27.76
CA LEU A 718 -57.64 -4.78 -27.16
C LEU A 718 -56.16 -5.11 -27.46
N VAL A 719 -55.66 -4.70 -28.63
CA VAL A 719 -54.27 -4.92 -29.05
C VAL A 719 -53.34 -3.98 -28.27
N ARG A 720 -53.76 -2.72 -28.09
CA ARG A 720 -53.05 -1.76 -27.23
C ARG A 720 -52.95 -2.24 -25.78
N LEU A 721 -54.06 -2.80 -25.25
CA LEU A 721 -54.10 -3.40 -23.92
C LEU A 721 -53.18 -4.63 -23.81
N ALA A 722 -53.17 -5.50 -24.82
CA ALA A 722 -52.26 -6.64 -24.86
C ALA A 722 -50.79 -6.20 -24.85
N GLY A 723 -50.43 -5.15 -25.60
CA GLY A 723 -49.10 -4.54 -25.55
C GLY A 723 -48.71 -4.08 -24.14
N TYR A 724 -49.62 -3.42 -23.44
CA TYR A 724 -49.38 -3.00 -22.06
C TYR A 724 -49.20 -4.19 -21.10
N VAL A 725 -50.11 -5.17 -21.14
CA VAL A 725 -50.05 -6.34 -20.27
C VAL A 725 -48.78 -7.17 -20.53
N ALA A 726 -48.34 -7.25 -21.78
CA ALA A 726 -47.12 -7.93 -22.17
C ALA A 726 -45.84 -7.10 -21.93
N GLY A 727 -45.95 -5.85 -21.45
CA GLY A 727 -44.81 -4.99 -21.14
C GLY A 727 -44.14 -4.32 -22.36
N LEU A 728 -44.78 -4.33 -23.53
CA LEU A 728 -44.27 -3.68 -24.76
C LEU A 728 -44.40 -2.16 -24.71
N THR A 729 -45.51 -1.65 -24.19
CA THR A 729 -45.83 -0.22 -24.22
C THR A 729 -46.10 0.30 -22.80
N PRO A 730 -45.47 1.41 -22.39
CA PRO A 730 -45.86 2.09 -21.16
C PRO A 730 -47.27 2.69 -21.32
N LEU A 731 -48.10 2.59 -20.29
CA LEU A 731 -49.41 3.24 -20.28
C LEU A 731 -49.18 4.76 -20.19
N ASP A 732 -49.43 5.51 -21.26
CA ASP A 732 -49.50 6.97 -21.17
C ASP A 732 -50.86 7.35 -20.55
N PRO A 733 -50.91 7.79 -19.28
CA PRO A 733 -52.17 8.18 -18.64
C PRO A 733 -52.73 9.51 -19.19
N GLY A 734 -51.94 10.23 -19.99
CA GLY A 734 -52.24 11.56 -20.52
C GLY A 734 -52.79 11.60 -21.95
N ALA A 735 -52.75 10.48 -22.70
CA ALA A 735 -53.41 10.40 -24.00
C ALA A 735 -54.93 10.31 -23.79
N PRO A 736 -55.75 11.25 -24.31
CA PRO A 736 -57.19 11.19 -24.13
C PRO A 736 -57.71 9.91 -24.82
N PRO A 737 -58.33 8.97 -24.08
CA PRO A 737 -58.94 7.81 -24.71
C PRO A 737 -60.11 8.30 -25.58
N PRO A 738 -60.35 7.72 -26.78
CA PRO A 738 -61.62 7.92 -27.45
C PRO A 738 -62.73 7.52 -26.47
N HIS A 739 -63.71 8.40 -26.31
CA HIS A 739 -64.70 8.45 -25.25
C HIS A 739 -65.18 7.06 -24.74
N GLU A 740 -65.22 6.92 -23.40
CA GLU A 740 -65.83 5.82 -22.61
C GLU A 740 -65.13 4.44 -22.42
N PRO A 741 -63.79 4.30 -22.21
CA PRO A 741 -63.25 3.00 -21.82
C PRO A 741 -62.79 2.90 -20.35
N VAL A 742 -62.53 3.99 -19.60
CA VAL A 742 -61.78 3.89 -18.32
C VAL A 742 -62.58 3.24 -17.18
N LEU A 743 -63.90 3.43 -17.14
CA LEU A 743 -64.78 2.69 -16.24
C LEU A 743 -64.99 1.25 -16.71
N PHE A 744 -65.10 1.06 -18.03
CA PHE A 744 -65.29 -0.23 -18.67
C PHE A 744 -64.05 -1.14 -18.53
N SER A 745 -62.85 -0.59 -18.62
CA SER A 745 -61.59 -1.31 -18.40
C SER A 745 -61.40 -1.64 -16.93
N ARG A 746 -61.73 -0.74 -15.98
CA ARG A 746 -61.74 -1.08 -14.55
C ARG A 746 -62.75 -2.19 -14.20
N MET A 747 -63.92 -2.19 -14.83
CA MET A 747 -64.92 -3.23 -14.63
C MET A 747 -64.58 -4.55 -15.35
N LEU A 748 -63.83 -4.53 -16.45
CA LEU A 748 -63.42 -5.71 -17.23
C LEU A 748 -62.09 -6.35 -16.77
N LEU A 749 -61.20 -5.59 -16.13
CA LEU A 749 -59.84 -6.03 -15.82
C LEU A 749 -59.69 -6.95 -14.60
N GLY A 750 -60.78 -7.37 -13.95
CA GLY A 750 -60.71 -8.48 -12.99
C GLY A 750 -61.98 -8.74 -12.20
N ALA A 751 -62.22 -10.02 -11.86
CA ALA A 751 -63.29 -10.42 -10.95
C ALA A 751 -63.17 -9.70 -9.60
N ARG A 752 -61.95 -9.37 -9.17
CA ARG A 752 -61.64 -8.75 -7.88
C ARG A 752 -62.43 -7.46 -7.59
N HIS A 753 -62.53 -6.53 -8.54
CA HIS A 753 -63.27 -5.28 -8.31
C HIS A 753 -64.79 -5.46 -8.25
N LEU A 754 -65.33 -6.51 -8.89
CA LEU A 754 -66.73 -6.89 -8.74
C LEU A 754 -66.98 -7.60 -7.40
N MET A 755 -65.97 -8.29 -6.89
CA MET A 755 -66.02 -8.97 -5.59
C MET A 755 -66.00 -7.98 -4.43
N GLU A 756 -65.28 -6.87 -4.58
CA GLU A 756 -65.16 -5.79 -3.59
C GLU A 756 -66.34 -4.80 -3.61
N PHE A 757 -67.29 -4.93 -4.56
CA PHE A 757 -68.42 -4.02 -4.68
C PHE A 757 -69.45 -4.25 -3.57
N TRP A 758 -69.82 -3.19 -2.85
CA TRP A 758 -70.82 -3.22 -1.77
C TRP A 758 -72.24 -3.13 -2.35
N PRO A 759 -73.05 -4.21 -2.32
CA PRO A 759 -74.45 -4.14 -2.74
C PRO A 759 -75.24 -3.12 -1.91
N ALA A 760 -74.81 -2.88 -0.66
CA ALA A 760 -75.38 -1.89 0.23
C ALA A 760 -75.47 -0.48 -0.35
N HIS A 761 -74.47 -0.09 -1.15
CA HIS A 761 -74.30 1.27 -1.69
C HIS A 761 -74.79 1.42 -3.12
N ALA A 762 -75.37 0.37 -3.71
CA ALA A 762 -75.75 0.36 -5.11
C ALA A 762 -76.90 1.32 -5.44
N THR A 763 -76.79 1.98 -6.59
CA THR A 763 -77.79 2.87 -7.16
C THR A 763 -78.46 2.23 -8.40
N PRO A 764 -79.62 2.74 -8.85
CA PRO A 764 -80.23 2.30 -10.11
C PRO A 764 -79.31 2.46 -11.34
N ALA A 765 -78.41 3.46 -11.31
CA ALA A 765 -77.44 3.66 -12.37
C ALA A 765 -76.41 2.52 -12.45
N ASP A 766 -75.99 1.97 -11.31
CA ASP A 766 -75.04 0.85 -11.26
C ASP A 766 -75.64 -0.43 -11.88
N LEU A 767 -76.94 -0.66 -11.65
CA LEU A 767 -77.66 -1.77 -12.26
C LEU A 767 -77.80 -1.59 -13.79
N ASP A 768 -78.07 -0.38 -14.26
CA ASP A 768 -78.13 -0.08 -15.69
C ASP A 768 -76.77 -0.29 -16.38
N ILE A 769 -75.67 0.06 -15.70
CA ILE A 769 -74.32 -0.20 -16.19
C ILE A 769 -74.06 -1.71 -16.33
N LEU A 770 -74.44 -2.52 -15.33
CA LEU A 770 -74.31 -3.98 -15.42
C LEU A 770 -75.15 -4.58 -16.55
N ARG A 771 -76.35 -4.06 -16.80
CA ARG A 771 -77.24 -4.53 -17.88
C ARG A 771 -76.71 -4.20 -19.27
N ARG A 772 -76.08 -3.04 -19.43
CA ARG A 772 -75.47 -2.59 -20.70
C ARG A 772 -74.15 -3.30 -21.04
N ALA A 773 -73.64 -4.15 -20.15
CA ALA A 773 -72.45 -4.93 -20.43
C ALA A 773 -72.64 -5.83 -21.67
N PRO A 774 -71.65 -5.89 -22.58
CA PRO A 774 -71.73 -6.68 -23.81
C PRO A 774 -71.79 -8.19 -23.48
N ALA A 775 -72.24 -9.01 -24.44
CA ALA A 775 -72.51 -10.43 -24.19
C ALA A 775 -71.25 -11.19 -23.73
N GLU A 776 -70.09 -10.81 -24.23
CA GLU A 776 -68.78 -11.36 -23.92
C GLU A 776 -68.38 -11.11 -22.47
N ALA A 777 -68.85 -10.01 -21.86
CA ALA A 777 -68.65 -9.71 -20.45
C ALA A 777 -69.46 -10.65 -19.53
N ARG A 778 -70.40 -11.43 -20.05
CA ARG A 778 -71.17 -12.39 -19.25
C ARG A 778 -70.56 -13.80 -19.26
N LEU A 779 -69.41 -13.99 -19.89
CA LEU A 779 -68.72 -15.29 -19.96
C LEU A 779 -67.71 -15.48 -18.80
N GLY A 780 -67.45 -16.74 -18.46
CA GLY A 780 -66.45 -17.13 -17.45
C GLY A 780 -66.79 -16.75 -16.01
N ALA A 781 -65.78 -16.80 -15.13
CA ALA A 781 -65.94 -16.54 -13.69
C ALA A 781 -66.42 -15.12 -13.38
N ALA A 782 -65.84 -14.11 -14.05
CA ALA A 782 -66.29 -12.73 -13.91
C ALA A 782 -67.74 -12.54 -14.41
N GLY A 783 -68.14 -13.23 -15.46
CA GLY A 783 -69.51 -13.24 -15.95
C GLY A 783 -70.52 -13.82 -14.96
N ARG A 784 -70.14 -14.86 -14.20
CA ARG A 784 -70.96 -15.41 -13.09
C ARG A 784 -71.14 -14.40 -11.98
N VAL A 785 -70.04 -13.79 -11.52
CA VAL A 785 -70.07 -12.74 -10.48
C VAL A 785 -70.97 -11.58 -10.92
N ARG A 786 -70.91 -11.17 -12.20
CA ARG A 786 -71.82 -10.14 -12.75
C ARG A 786 -73.29 -10.54 -12.70
N ARG A 787 -73.64 -11.79 -13.05
CA ARG A 787 -75.04 -12.26 -12.95
C ARG A 787 -75.55 -12.31 -11.53
N ILE A 788 -74.71 -12.75 -10.59
CA ILE A 788 -75.04 -12.77 -9.16
C ILE A 788 -75.25 -11.35 -8.66
N LEU A 789 -74.32 -10.44 -8.97
CA LEU A 789 -74.43 -9.03 -8.59
C LEU A 789 -75.67 -8.38 -9.23
N GLU A 790 -75.93 -8.62 -10.52
CA GLU A 790 -77.12 -8.13 -11.21
C GLU A 790 -78.42 -8.64 -10.53
N ALA A 791 -78.46 -9.90 -10.11
CA ALA A 791 -79.60 -10.48 -9.40
C ALA A 791 -79.79 -9.83 -8.01
N LEU A 792 -78.71 -9.67 -7.25
CA LEU A 792 -78.72 -9.01 -5.94
C LEU A 792 -79.16 -7.55 -6.05
N LEU A 793 -78.60 -6.79 -6.99
CA LEU A 793 -78.94 -5.39 -7.19
C LEU A 793 -80.36 -5.22 -7.73
N THR A 794 -80.79 -6.07 -8.67
CA THR A 794 -82.18 -6.08 -9.15
C THR A 794 -83.12 -6.28 -7.97
N PHE A 795 -82.90 -7.33 -7.17
CA PHE A 795 -83.73 -7.61 -5.99
C PHE A 795 -83.73 -6.46 -5.00
N ARG A 796 -82.56 -5.90 -4.67
CA ARG A 796 -82.43 -4.80 -3.71
C ARG A 796 -83.18 -3.55 -4.16
N ILE A 797 -83.07 -3.20 -5.43
CA ILE A 797 -83.70 -2.00 -6.01
C ILE A 797 -85.22 -2.20 -6.15
N THR A 798 -85.70 -3.41 -6.47
CA THR A 798 -87.14 -3.68 -6.58
C THR A 798 -87.85 -3.88 -5.24
N ALA A 799 -87.19 -4.49 -4.24
CA ALA A 799 -87.84 -4.86 -2.98
C ALA A 799 -88.02 -3.68 -2.00
N GLY A 800 -87.08 -2.71 -1.98
CA GLY A 800 -87.12 -1.53 -1.10
C GLY A 800 -86.89 -1.83 0.40
N SER A 801 -85.96 -1.08 1.02
CA SER A 801 -85.58 -1.07 2.46
C SER A 801 -85.30 -2.42 3.14
N PHE A 802 -84.06 -2.65 3.57
CA PHE A 802 -83.62 -3.83 4.34
C PHE A 802 -83.29 -3.47 5.79
N ASP A 803 -83.51 -4.42 6.71
CA ASP A 803 -83.09 -4.32 8.11
C ASP A 803 -81.56 -4.33 8.21
N LEU A 804 -80.98 -3.28 8.79
CA LEU A 804 -79.53 -3.12 8.95
C LEU A 804 -78.95 -4.17 9.91
N VAL A 805 -77.92 -4.89 9.46
CA VAL A 805 -77.16 -5.82 10.30
C VAL A 805 -76.10 -5.06 11.13
N LEU A 806 -76.02 -5.38 12.42
CA LEU A 806 -75.06 -4.79 13.36
C LEU A 806 -74.05 -5.85 13.82
N ILE A 807 -72.79 -5.46 14.04
CA ILE A 807 -71.78 -6.31 14.68
C ILE A 807 -71.54 -5.83 16.11
N LYS A 808 -71.60 -6.78 17.06
CA LYS A 808 -71.17 -6.57 18.45
C LYS A 808 -70.26 -7.71 18.85
N ASP A 809 -69.09 -7.40 19.39
CA ASP A 809 -68.20 -8.40 19.98
C ASP A 809 -67.82 -9.54 18.99
N GLY A 810 -67.73 -9.23 17.69
CA GLY A 810 -67.43 -10.22 16.65
C GLY A 810 -68.60 -11.14 16.29
N GLU A 811 -69.84 -10.79 16.63
CA GLU A 811 -71.04 -11.54 16.27
C GLU A 811 -72.14 -10.62 15.67
N PHE A 812 -73.03 -11.20 14.84
CA PHE A 812 -74.19 -10.49 14.31
C PHE A 812 -75.24 -10.24 15.41
N ALA A 813 -75.58 -8.97 15.64
CA ALA A 813 -76.57 -8.55 16.62
C ALA A 813 -77.92 -8.18 15.96
N PRO A 814 -79.07 -8.49 16.58
CA PRO A 814 -80.38 -8.17 16.01
C PRO A 814 -80.65 -6.65 15.96
N PRO A 815 -81.43 -6.17 14.96
CA PRO A 815 -81.84 -4.77 14.89
C PRO A 815 -82.73 -4.38 16.07
N ARG A 816 -82.66 -3.11 16.51
CA ARG A 816 -83.47 -2.59 17.63
C ARG A 816 -84.97 -2.65 17.26
N GLY A 817 -85.71 -3.63 17.78
CA GLY A 817 -87.18 -3.62 17.71
C GLY A 817 -87.90 -4.97 17.58
N ALA A 818 -87.20 -6.07 17.27
CA ALA A 818 -87.83 -7.39 17.17
C ALA A 818 -88.18 -7.96 18.57
N LYS A 819 -89.39 -7.66 19.07
CA LYS A 819 -90.01 -8.41 20.15
C LYS A 819 -90.77 -9.60 19.56
N GLY A 820 -90.26 -10.80 19.84
CA GLY A 820 -91.01 -12.05 19.83
C GLY A 820 -91.15 -12.73 18.48
N GLU A 821 -90.44 -13.84 18.30
CA GLU A 821 -91.08 -15.09 17.85
C GLU A 821 -90.19 -16.27 18.25
N THR A 822 -90.84 -17.24 18.86
CA THR A 822 -90.32 -18.48 19.44
C THR A 822 -89.77 -19.42 18.38
N ALA A 823 -88.61 -20.01 18.67
CA ALA A 823 -88.12 -21.20 17.97
C ALA A 823 -89.05 -22.41 18.23
N PRO A 824 -89.13 -23.40 17.32
CA PRO A 824 -89.05 -24.78 17.72
C PRO A 824 -87.59 -25.19 18.02
#